data_AF-A0A8T2S4A2-F1
#
_entry.id   AF-A0A8T2S4A2-F1
#
_cell.length_a   1.000
_cell.length_b   1.000
_cell.length_c   1.000
_cell.angle_alpha   90.00
_cell.angle_beta   90.00
_cell.angle_gamma   90.00
#
_symmetry.space_group_name_H-M   'P 1'
#
loop_
_entity.id
_entity.type
_entity.pdbx_description
1 polymer ?
#
loop_
_entity_poly.entity_id
_entity_poly.type
_entity_poly.pdbx_seq_one_letter_code
_entity_poly.pdbx_strand_id
1 'polypeptide(L)'
;MPLGKVIYKAWLQLEKKGEDLDNRSSSSDRHIGTALPNMVSQSAISEMRRGSCDSADMDTLSIDTLDEIITFSIGSEEVICGRQRIASLSVPFDTMLNGGFTESKLKQIDFSQSGVSVEAMRAVDEFSRTGSLPDLDINGLLEVLTFANRFCCEHIKEACDSALAKLVHTSHDALILIEYGLEESASLLVASCMEVLLQGLPGILHNPQVVALLSRADTRMFMKRTHSAFALYSLLSQVAMENDTTADQCIIFLECLRETAMPGRQKALALHQLGCSMLERKLYLDAYQLFEAAVEEGHHYSLAGLARVKYKLGHRKAALATLSSNVCNESPLGWMYVERSLYCDGEEKIAELNRATELDPTLTYPYKYRAARLMDESKVDEAIAEINRILGFKVTTDCLELRVYFCLTAQDYAGATRDVRALLTLNSKYTLYSGRVRASKLLDLLSPHIEQWNVADCWMQLYDRWSSVDDIGSLAVVHQMLEADPSKALLFFRQSLLLLRLNCPKSAMESLQRARENAPTEHERLVYEGWILYDTGHCEEAIMKAQKSIDLQRSFEAFFLKAYALADTNRDTEVSKQVVDLLKEALKCPSDGLRKGQALNNLGSVYVDCGELDLAADAYFSALEIRHTRAHQGLARVYYLKNDRSSAYEEMTKLIEKAKSNASAYEKRSEYCERSKSVADLNMVTQLDPLRTYPYRYRAAVLMDNHKEKEAIDELSRAIAFKVDLHLLHLRAAFYECIGDAASALRDCRAALSIDPTHMETMQLHGRVYSREP
;
A
#
# COMPACT_ATOMS: atom_id res chain seq x y z
N MET A 1 -1.50 8.79 -6.56
CA MET A 1 -1.22 9.32 -5.19
C MET A 1 0.14 10.02 -5.17
N PRO A 2 0.38 11.03 -4.32
CA PRO A 2 1.67 11.71 -4.24
C PRO A 2 2.75 10.85 -3.55
N LEU A 3 3.96 10.95 -4.09
CA LEU A 3 5.19 10.23 -3.71
C LEU A 3 5.48 10.22 -2.19
N GLY A 4 5.13 11.32 -1.52
CA GLY A 4 5.31 11.51 -0.08
C GLY A 4 4.69 10.40 0.77
N LYS A 5 3.53 9.83 0.38
CA LYS A 5 2.92 8.72 1.13
C LYS A 5 3.76 7.44 1.07
N VAL A 6 4.38 7.14 -0.06
CA VAL A 6 5.22 5.95 -0.22
C VAL A 6 6.54 6.14 0.53
N ILE A 7 7.19 7.30 0.37
CA ILE A 7 8.44 7.62 1.07
C ILE A 7 8.21 7.66 2.60
N TYR A 8 7.12 8.27 3.07
CA TYR A 8 6.80 8.33 4.50
C TYR A 8 6.43 6.97 5.09
N LYS A 9 5.68 6.13 4.33
CA LYS A 9 5.35 4.76 4.76
C LYS A 9 6.58 3.85 4.76
N ALA A 10 7.48 3.99 3.79
CA ALA A 10 8.76 3.29 3.78
C ALA A 10 9.68 3.76 4.93
N TRP A 11 9.74 5.07 5.19
CA TRP A 11 10.52 5.65 6.29
C TRP A 11 10.00 5.18 7.67
N LEU A 12 8.68 5.23 7.92
CA LEU A 12 8.06 4.64 9.11
C LEU A 12 8.24 3.11 9.22
N GLN A 13 8.20 2.39 8.09
CA GLN A 13 8.55 0.97 8.05
C GLN A 13 10.03 0.73 8.38
N LEU A 14 10.94 1.65 8.06
CA LEU A 14 12.37 1.49 8.29
C LEU A 14 12.78 1.89 9.72
N GLU A 15 12.16 2.90 10.32
CA GLU A 15 12.25 3.16 11.77
C GLU A 15 11.70 1.97 12.59
N LYS A 16 10.62 1.31 12.13
CA LYS A 16 10.06 0.12 12.80
C LYS A 16 10.73 -1.22 12.42
N LYS A 17 11.45 -1.32 11.30
CA LYS A 17 12.22 -2.53 10.88
C LYS A 17 13.36 -2.89 11.83
N GLY A 18 13.62 -2.10 12.89
CA GLY A 18 14.43 -2.54 14.03
C GLY A 18 13.98 -3.88 14.62
N GLU A 19 12.66 -4.09 14.68
CA GLU A 19 12.03 -5.35 15.11
C GLU A 19 12.46 -6.58 14.27
N ASP A 20 12.55 -6.40 12.94
CA ASP A 20 12.73 -7.50 11.98
C ASP A 20 14.18 -8.00 11.91
N LEU A 21 15.12 -7.29 12.55
CA LEU A 21 16.55 -7.59 12.45
C LEU A 21 17.05 -8.61 13.48
N ASP A 22 16.31 -8.84 14.59
CA ASP A 22 16.61 -9.98 15.48
C ASP A 22 16.21 -11.32 14.81
N ASN A 23 15.17 -11.33 13.96
CA ASN A 23 14.77 -12.48 13.12
C ASN A 23 15.86 -12.89 12.10
N ARG A 24 16.84 -12.03 11.80
CA ARG A 24 17.91 -12.29 10.82
C ARG A 24 19.23 -12.76 11.43
N SER A 25 19.28 -13.01 12.74
CA SER A 25 20.45 -13.60 13.40
C SER A 25 20.47 -15.15 13.43
N SER A 26 19.43 -15.81 12.90
CA SER A 26 19.52 -17.18 12.35
C SER A 26 19.44 -17.14 10.82
N SER A 27 20.56 -17.37 10.14
CA SER A 27 20.71 -17.05 8.71
C SER A 27 20.15 -18.12 7.76
N SER A 28 19.02 -17.83 7.12
CA SER A 28 18.72 -18.25 5.73
C SER A 28 17.55 -17.46 5.12
N ASP A 29 17.86 -16.67 4.08
CA ASP A 29 17.11 -16.51 2.82
C ASP A 29 15.57 -16.29 2.77
N ARG A 30 15.19 -15.15 2.16
CA ARG A 30 14.15 -14.90 1.11
C ARG A 30 12.65 -15.28 1.39
N HIS A 31 11.59 -14.52 1.02
CA HIS A 31 11.42 -13.18 0.42
C HIS A 31 9.91 -12.73 0.34
N ILE A 32 9.63 -11.59 -0.32
CA ILE A 32 8.34 -10.90 -0.66
C ILE A 32 7.25 -11.73 -1.39
N GLY A 33 6.06 -11.21 -1.79
CA GLY A 33 5.49 -9.84 -1.88
C GLY A 33 4.11 -9.84 -2.57
N THR A 34 3.52 -8.72 -3.00
CA THR A 34 3.99 -7.31 -2.97
C THR A 34 3.05 -6.39 -2.14
N ALA A 35 2.22 -5.42 -2.57
CA ALA A 35 1.73 -4.94 -3.88
C ALA A 35 1.33 -3.44 -3.82
N LEU A 36 0.99 -2.82 -4.98
CA LEU A 36 0.73 -1.38 -5.19
C LEU A 36 -0.40 -1.16 -6.26
N PRO A 37 -0.82 0.08 -6.60
CA PRO A 37 -2.15 0.36 -7.17
C PRO A 37 -2.20 0.83 -8.64
N ASN A 38 -3.42 0.98 -9.14
CA ASN A 38 -3.84 1.64 -10.38
C ASN A 38 -4.57 2.97 -10.07
N MET A 39 -4.85 3.90 -11.01
CA MET A 39 -4.25 4.14 -12.33
C MET A 39 -4.34 5.63 -12.74
N VAL A 40 -3.94 5.90 -14.00
CA VAL A 40 -4.11 7.16 -14.74
C VAL A 40 -5.59 7.44 -15.06
N SER A 41 -6.01 8.71 -14.96
CA SER A 41 -6.87 9.36 -15.97
C SER A 41 -6.92 10.88 -15.74
N GLN A 42 -7.41 11.62 -16.74
CA GLN A 42 -7.33 13.08 -16.85
C GLN A 42 -8.72 13.72 -16.75
N SER A 43 -8.79 14.95 -16.23
CA SER A 43 -9.53 16.04 -16.88
C SER A 43 -9.20 17.38 -16.22
N ALA A 44 -9.41 18.47 -16.95
CA ALA A 44 -9.13 19.83 -16.50
C ALA A 44 -10.40 20.51 -15.96
N ILE A 45 -10.20 21.58 -15.18
CA ILE A 45 -10.87 22.89 -15.38
C ILE A 45 -10.15 23.93 -14.49
N SER A 46 -9.77 25.05 -15.10
CA SER A 46 -9.48 26.29 -14.37
C SER A 46 -9.95 27.46 -15.25
N GLU A 47 -11.05 28.10 -14.85
CA GLU A 47 -11.55 29.30 -15.50
C GLU A 47 -10.92 30.58 -14.92
N MET A 48 -11.17 31.68 -15.63
CA MET A 48 -10.86 33.09 -15.29
C MET A 48 -9.43 33.57 -15.61
N ARG A 49 -9.26 34.73 -16.26
CA ARG A 49 -10.25 35.63 -16.89
C ARG A 49 -9.67 36.39 -18.08
N ARG A 50 -10.54 36.81 -18.99
CA ARG A 50 -10.20 37.52 -20.23
C ARG A 50 -9.62 38.92 -19.95
N GLY A 51 -8.49 39.23 -20.56
CA GLY A 51 -8.13 40.60 -20.98
C GLY A 51 -8.41 40.73 -22.48
N SER A 52 -8.94 41.86 -22.92
CA SER A 52 -9.36 42.09 -24.32
C SER A 52 -8.25 42.71 -25.17
N CYS A 53 -8.02 42.14 -26.35
CA CYS A 53 -7.58 42.88 -27.53
C CYS A 53 -8.61 42.61 -28.63
N ASP A 54 -9.09 43.66 -29.29
CA ASP A 54 -10.14 43.57 -30.30
C ASP A 54 -9.62 43.07 -31.65
N SER A 55 -10.49 42.39 -32.40
CA SER A 55 -10.17 41.82 -33.71
C SER A 55 -10.70 42.68 -34.87
N ALA A 56 -9.78 43.33 -35.58
CA ALA A 56 -9.94 43.84 -36.93
C ALA A 56 -8.57 43.75 -37.64
N ASP A 57 -8.43 43.33 -38.90
CA ASP A 57 -9.45 43.03 -39.91
C ASP A 57 -9.36 41.59 -40.44
N MET A 58 -10.49 41.07 -40.95
CA MET A 58 -10.59 39.80 -41.66
C MET A 58 -10.37 40.03 -43.16
N ASP A 59 -9.12 40.32 -43.55
CA ASP A 59 -8.78 40.56 -44.96
C ASP A 59 -8.50 39.24 -45.69
N THR A 60 -9.22 38.98 -46.77
CA THR A 60 -9.21 37.68 -47.47
C THR A 60 -7.97 37.52 -48.34
N LEU A 61 -6.98 36.76 -47.85
CA LEU A 61 -5.84 36.31 -48.65
C LEU A 61 -6.00 34.85 -49.08
N SER A 62 -6.54 34.67 -50.28
CA SER A 62 -6.49 33.41 -51.01
C SER A 62 -5.05 33.14 -51.45
N ILE A 63 -4.37 32.20 -50.79
CA ILE A 63 -2.99 31.82 -51.11
C ILE A 63 -2.96 30.37 -51.64
N ASP A 64 -3.43 30.20 -52.88
CA ASP A 64 -3.02 29.09 -53.74
C ASP A 64 -1.56 29.33 -54.23
N THR A 65 -0.61 29.39 -53.29
CA THR A 65 0.79 29.15 -53.66
C THR A 65 0.93 27.68 -53.99
N LEU A 66 1.43 27.38 -55.20
CA LEU A 66 1.95 26.05 -55.48
C LEU A 66 3.09 25.78 -54.47
N ASP A 67 2.82 24.92 -53.50
CA ASP A 67 3.82 24.42 -52.55
C ASP A 67 4.99 23.85 -53.36
N GLU A 68 6.15 24.50 -53.27
CA GLU A 68 7.25 24.21 -54.17
C GLU A 68 7.69 22.75 -54.01
N ILE A 69 7.55 21.98 -55.09
CA ILE A 69 7.95 20.58 -55.08
C ILE A 69 9.47 20.48 -54.88
N ILE A 70 9.86 19.67 -53.91
CA ILE A 70 11.25 19.32 -53.62
C ILE A 70 11.42 17.81 -53.63
N THR A 71 12.48 17.34 -54.28
CA THR A 71 12.82 15.92 -54.38
C THR A 71 13.98 15.58 -53.44
N PHE A 72 13.79 14.58 -52.58
CA PHE A 72 14.86 14.00 -51.78
C PHE A 72 15.31 12.70 -52.45
N SER A 73 16.56 12.62 -52.92
CA SER A 73 17.12 11.38 -53.49
C SER A 73 17.80 10.54 -52.42
N ILE A 74 17.45 9.26 -52.35
CA ILE A 74 17.96 8.29 -51.38
C ILE A 74 18.45 7.06 -52.17
N GLY A 75 19.76 7.01 -52.41
CA GLY A 75 20.39 5.98 -53.24
C GLY A 75 19.96 6.10 -54.71
N SER A 76 19.10 5.20 -55.16
CA SER A 76 18.54 5.18 -56.52
C SER A 76 17.04 5.51 -56.59
N GLU A 77 16.41 5.86 -55.46
CA GLU A 77 15.01 6.28 -55.41
C GLU A 77 14.86 7.76 -55.04
N GLU A 78 13.73 8.34 -55.44
CA GLU A 78 13.39 9.74 -55.23
C GLU A 78 12.05 9.85 -54.48
N VAL A 79 12.01 10.66 -53.44
CA VAL A 79 10.79 11.00 -52.68
C VAL A 79 10.42 12.45 -52.96
N ILE A 80 9.19 12.66 -53.43
CA ILE A 80 8.68 13.96 -53.86
C ILE A 80 7.84 14.54 -52.72
N CYS A 81 8.29 15.65 -52.13
CA CYS A 81 7.67 16.29 -50.97
C CYS A 81 7.29 17.75 -51.28
N GLY A 82 6.49 18.35 -50.40
CA GLY A 82 6.22 19.80 -50.42
C GLY A 82 7.23 20.60 -49.60
N ARG A 83 7.93 21.59 -50.20
CA ARG A 83 8.95 22.38 -49.51
C ARG A 83 8.40 23.04 -48.24
N GLN A 84 7.23 23.68 -48.31
CA GLN A 84 6.71 24.44 -47.16
C GLN A 84 6.15 23.53 -46.07
N ARG A 85 5.57 22.39 -46.44
CA ARG A 85 5.13 21.37 -45.47
C ARG A 85 6.31 20.74 -44.73
N ILE A 86 7.37 20.32 -45.43
CA ILE A 86 8.58 19.79 -44.77
C ILE A 86 9.28 20.88 -43.94
N ALA A 87 9.37 22.12 -44.44
CA ALA A 87 9.91 23.26 -43.68
C ALA A 87 9.16 23.47 -42.35
N SER A 88 7.82 23.35 -42.36
CA SER A 88 7.00 23.55 -41.16
C SER A 88 7.17 22.49 -40.06
N LEU A 89 7.82 21.35 -40.35
CA LEU A 89 8.02 20.27 -39.37
C LEU A 89 9.01 20.65 -38.25
N SER A 90 9.99 21.49 -38.53
CA SER A 90 10.97 21.95 -37.53
C SER A 90 11.78 23.17 -37.98
N VAL A 91 12.33 23.91 -37.01
CA VAL A 91 13.22 25.06 -37.28
C VAL A 91 14.48 24.65 -38.07
N PRO A 92 15.12 23.48 -37.84
CA PRO A 92 16.14 22.94 -38.74
C PRO A 92 15.68 22.76 -40.20
N PHE A 93 14.46 22.27 -40.45
CA PHE A 93 13.96 22.13 -41.83
C PHE A 93 13.64 23.48 -42.47
N ASP A 94 12.97 24.40 -41.77
CA ASP A 94 12.73 25.75 -42.29
C ASP A 94 14.04 26.49 -42.62
N THR A 95 15.01 26.46 -41.70
CA THR A 95 16.31 27.11 -41.95
C THR A 95 17.09 26.46 -43.10
N MET A 96 17.01 25.14 -43.31
CA MET A 96 17.62 24.47 -44.46
C MET A 96 16.91 24.77 -45.79
N LEU A 97 15.57 24.79 -45.81
CA LEU A 97 14.77 24.83 -47.03
C LEU A 97 14.35 26.24 -47.47
N ASN A 98 14.18 27.17 -46.54
CA ASN A 98 13.79 28.57 -46.77
C ASN A 98 14.90 29.56 -46.35
N GLY A 99 15.89 29.14 -45.56
CA GLY A 99 16.96 29.99 -45.06
C GLY A 99 18.17 30.16 -46.00
N GLY A 100 19.30 30.60 -45.43
CA GLY A 100 20.48 31.03 -46.21
C GLY A 100 21.38 29.94 -46.80
N PHE A 101 21.03 28.66 -46.62
CA PHE A 101 21.84 27.51 -47.04
C PHE A 101 21.79 27.27 -48.56
N THR A 102 22.71 26.46 -49.09
CA THR A 102 22.76 26.06 -50.50
C THR A 102 21.50 25.32 -50.95
N GLU A 103 20.98 24.50 -50.05
CA GLU A 103 19.83 23.60 -50.13
C GLU A 103 18.51 24.36 -50.40
N SER A 104 18.40 25.61 -49.91
CA SER A 104 17.26 26.50 -50.22
C SER A 104 17.06 26.74 -51.72
N LYS A 105 18.14 26.68 -52.51
CA LYS A 105 18.14 26.95 -53.96
C LYS A 105 18.09 25.68 -54.82
N LEU A 106 18.12 24.50 -54.19
CA LEU A 106 18.07 23.21 -54.87
C LEU A 106 16.62 22.71 -54.92
N LYS A 107 16.23 22.17 -56.08
CA LYS A 107 14.97 21.40 -56.22
C LYS A 107 15.14 19.91 -55.92
N GLN A 108 16.39 19.44 -55.88
CA GLN A 108 16.76 18.08 -55.52
C GLN A 108 17.86 18.13 -54.46
N ILE A 109 17.63 17.47 -53.32
CA ILE A 109 18.60 17.37 -52.22
C ILE A 109 18.98 15.89 -52.08
N ASP A 110 20.28 15.61 -52.03
CA ASP A 110 20.77 14.25 -51.77
C ASP A 110 20.68 13.92 -50.27
N PHE A 111 19.84 12.95 -49.94
CA PHE A 111 19.67 12.38 -48.60
C PHE A 111 20.30 10.97 -48.49
N SER A 112 21.05 10.50 -49.49
CA SER A 112 21.68 9.17 -49.47
C SER A 112 22.64 8.94 -48.30
N GLN A 113 23.22 10.01 -47.73
CA GLN A 113 24.08 9.96 -46.53
C GLN A 113 23.35 10.36 -45.24
N SER A 114 22.03 10.57 -45.29
CA SER A 114 21.24 10.85 -44.08
C SER A 114 21.08 9.62 -43.19
N GLY A 115 21.12 8.40 -43.75
CA GLY A 115 20.81 7.17 -43.03
C GLY A 115 19.30 6.96 -42.81
N VAL A 116 18.46 7.58 -43.66
CA VAL A 116 17.00 7.50 -43.63
C VAL A 116 16.53 6.75 -44.89
N SER A 117 15.66 5.76 -44.72
CA SER A 117 15.09 5.00 -45.81
C SER A 117 14.05 5.78 -46.63
N VAL A 118 13.77 5.26 -47.82
CA VAL A 118 12.71 5.78 -48.69
C VAL A 118 11.33 5.65 -48.05
N GLU A 119 11.12 4.64 -47.20
CA GLU A 119 9.85 4.38 -46.51
C GLU A 119 9.65 5.34 -45.33
N ALA A 120 10.69 5.56 -44.51
CA ALA A 120 10.66 6.58 -43.46
C ALA A 120 10.44 7.98 -44.04
N MET A 121 11.10 8.35 -45.15
CA MET A 121 10.91 9.66 -45.76
C MET A 121 9.52 9.83 -46.42
N ARG A 122 8.92 8.76 -46.95
CA ARG A 122 7.50 8.75 -47.39
C ARG A 122 6.54 8.96 -46.22
N ALA A 123 6.80 8.34 -45.07
CA ALA A 123 6.01 8.53 -43.85
C ALA A 123 6.13 9.95 -43.28
N VAL A 124 7.29 10.60 -43.43
CA VAL A 124 7.49 12.01 -43.04
C VAL A 124 6.68 12.97 -43.94
N ASP A 125 6.64 12.75 -45.27
CA ASP A 125 5.72 13.52 -46.13
C ASP A 125 4.25 13.27 -45.76
N GLU A 126 3.85 12.01 -45.56
CA GLU A 126 2.49 11.65 -45.12
C GLU A 126 2.09 12.36 -43.82
N PHE A 127 2.98 12.40 -42.83
CA PHE A 127 2.75 13.14 -41.59
C PHE A 127 2.60 14.64 -41.87
N SER A 128 3.46 15.23 -42.72
CA SER A 128 3.36 16.65 -43.13
C SER A 128 2.06 17.00 -43.89
N ARG A 129 1.37 15.99 -44.44
CA ARG A 129 0.06 16.12 -45.10
C ARG A 129 -1.14 15.94 -44.17
N THR A 130 -0.99 15.11 -43.13
CA THR A 130 -2.15 14.56 -42.38
C THR A 130 -2.12 14.83 -40.88
N GLY A 131 -0.96 15.12 -40.29
CA GLY A 131 -0.75 15.13 -38.85
C GLY A 131 -0.77 13.73 -38.20
N SER A 132 -0.72 12.67 -39.00
CA SER A 132 -0.76 11.27 -38.55
C SER A 132 0.32 10.43 -39.21
N LEU A 133 0.89 9.47 -38.48
CA LEU A 133 1.79 8.47 -39.05
C LEU A 133 0.98 7.39 -39.78
N PRO A 134 1.48 6.85 -40.92
CA PRO A 134 0.92 5.65 -41.52
C PRO A 134 1.21 4.40 -40.65
N ASP A 135 0.51 3.29 -40.94
CA ASP A 135 0.80 1.98 -40.33
C ASP A 135 2.19 1.50 -40.77
N LEU A 136 3.17 1.69 -39.90
CA LEU A 136 4.56 1.26 -40.03
C LEU A 136 4.85 0.07 -39.11
N ASP A 137 5.87 -0.72 -39.46
CA ASP A 137 6.41 -1.72 -38.53
C ASP A 137 7.29 -1.05 -37.45
N ILE A 138 7.75 -1.84 -36.48
CA ILE A 138 8.61 -1.34 -35.39
C ILE A 138 9.89 -0.69 -35.94
N ASN A 139 10.50 -1.25 -37.00
CA ASN A 139 11.74 -0.71 -37.56
C ASN A 139 11.52 0.65 -38.23
N GLY A 140 10.45 0.80 -39.03
CA GLY A 140 10.06 2.07 -39.64
C GLY A 140 9.69 3.14 -38.61
N LEU A 141 8.96 2.78 -37.54
CA LEU A 141 8.66 3.71 -36.44
C LEU A 141 9.92 4.17 -35.70
N LEU A 142 10.88 3.27 -35.47
CA LEU A 142 12.16 3.61 -34.86
C LEU A 142 13.01 4.49 -35.79
N GLU A 143 13.05 4.21 -37.10
CA GLU A 143 13.77 5.03 -38.07
C GLU A 143 13.20 6.46 -38.13
N VAL A 144 11.86 6.59 -38.23
CA VAL A 144 11.18 7.89 -38.21
C VAL A 144 11.36 8.62 -36.86
N LEU A 145 11.51 7.89 -35.74
CA LEU A 145 11.86 8.47 -34.44
C LEU A 145 13.30 9.04 -34.44
N THR A 146 14.29 8.30 -34.96
CA THR A 146 15.67 8.81 -35.06
C THR A 146 15.77 10.02 -35.99
N PHE A 147 15.01 10.02 -37.09
CA PHE A 147 14.83 11.19 -37.95
C PHE A 147 14.25 12.37 -37.19
N ALA A 148 13.17 12.16 -36.44
CA ALA A 148 12.49 13.22 -35.70
C ALA A 148 13.39 13.88 -34.65
N ASN A 149 14.19 13.10 -33.92
CA ASN A 149 15.20 13.66 -33.02
C ASN A 149 16.32 14.40 -33.77
N ARG A 150 16.89 13.80 -34.83
CA ARG A 150 17.99 14.38 -35.60
C ARG A 150 17.65 15.73 -36.23
N PHE A 151 16.40 15.93 -36.62
CA PHE A 151 15.91 17.17 -37.23
C PHE A 151 15.00 18.01 -36.30
N CYS A 152 14.87 17.64 -35.03
CA CYS A 152 14.05 18.33 -34.01
C CYS A 152 12.55 18.49 -34.38
N CYS A 153 11.95 17.46 -34.99
CA CYS A 153 10.54 17.42 -35.38
C CYS A 153 9.66 16.88 -34.24
N GLU A 154 9.46 17.67 -33.18
CA GLU A 154 8.83 17.22 -31.93
C GLU A 154 7.46 16.53 -32.12
N HIS A 155 6.60 17.01 -33.01
CA HIS A 155 5.29 16.37 -33.25
C HIS A 155 5.37 14.99 -33.93
N ILE A 156 6.40 14.75 -34.77
CA ILE A 156 6.66 13.42 -35.32
C ILE A 156 7.19 12.52 -34.20
N LYS A 157 8.07 13.05 -33.34
CA LYS A 157 8.60 12.33 -32.18
C LYS A 157 7.49 11.93 -31.20
N GLU A 158 6.59 12.84 -30.84
CA GLU A 158 5.41 12.57 -30.00
C GLU A 158 4.52 11.47 -30.60
N ALA A 159 4.31 11.50 -31.93
CA ALA A 159 3.54 10.49 -32.64
C ALA A 159 4.23 9.11 -32.62
N CYS A 160 5.55 9.04 -32.87
CA CYS A 160 6.33 7.79 -32.78
C CYS A 160 6.38 7.25 -31.35
N ASP A 161 6.62 8.11 -30.35
CA ASP A 161 6.63 7.76 -28.92
C ASP A 161 5.27 7.15 -28.51
N SER A 162 4.16 7.75 -28.97
CA SER A 162 2.80 7.23 -28.77
C SER A 162 2.46 6.00 -29.60
N ALA A 163 3.06 5.79 -30.77
CA ALA A 163 2.84 4.59 -31.58
C ALA A 163 3.58 3.39 -30.98
N LEU A 164 4.89 3.53 -30.71
CA LEU A 164 5.72 2.49 -30.12
C LEU A 164 5.25 2.10 -28.71
N ALA A 165 4.84 3.07 -27.88
CA ALA A 165 4.30 2.79 -26.54
C ALA A 165 3.09 1.84 -26.56
N LYS A 166 2.22 1.95 -27.57
CA LYS A 166 1.03 1.07 -27.72
C LYS A 166 1.38 -0.36 -28.11
N LEU A 167 2.59 -0.62 -28.60
CA LEU A 167 3.06 -1.96 -28.98
C LEU A 167 3.71 -2.72 -27.81
N VAL A 168 3.96 -2.05 -26.67
CA VAL A 168 4.54 -2.69 -25.49
C VAL A 168 3.45 -3.49 -24.76
N HIS A 169 3.53 -4.82 -24.81
CA HIS A 169 2.54 -5.71 -24.18
C HIS A 169 3.18 -6.75 -23.25
N THR A 170 4.40 -7.18 -23.53
CA THR A 170 5.12 -8.20 -22.78
C THR A 170 6.47 -7.68 -22.28
N SER A 171 7.06 -8.38 -21.31
CA SER A 171 8.42 -8.12 -20.84
C SER A 171 9.49 -8.34 -21.93
N HIS A 172 9.16 -8.98 -23.05
CA HIS A 172 10.08 -9.15 -24.17
C HIS A 172 10.11 -7.90 -25.06
N ASP A 173 8.93 -7.40 -25.45
CA ASP A 173 8.79 -6.15 -26.21
C ASP A 173 9.38 -4.97 -25.43
N ALA A 174 9.10 -4.93 -24.12
CA ALA A 174 9.67 -3.95 -23.21
C ALA A 174 11.19 -4.00 -23.13
N LEU A 175 11.81 -5.19 -23.19
CA LEU A 175 13.27 -5.33 -23.18
C LEU A 175 13.93 -4.93 -24.51
N ILE A 176 13.22 -5.07 -25.64
CA ILE A 176 13.71 -4.67 -26.96
C ILE A 176 13.60 -3.15 -27.14
N LEU A 177 12.42 -2.58 -26.85
CA LEU A 177 12.09 -1.20 -27.21
C LEU A 177 12.67 -0.15 -26.25
N ILE A 178 12.99 -0.53 -25.01
CA ILE A 178 13.47 0.42 -23.99
C ILE A 178 14.87 0.96 -24.24
N GLU A 179 15.76 0.23 -24.92
CA GLU A 179 17.10 0.76 -25.23
C GLU A 179 17.00 1.91 -26.24
N TYR A 180 16.23 1.72 -27.32
CA TYR A 180 15.88 2.80 -28.25
C TYR A 180 15.17 3.97 -27.55
N GLY A 181 14.23 3.69 -26.65
CA GLY A 181 13.53 4.74 -25.90
C GLY A 181 14.45 5.57 -24.99
N LEU A 182 15.51 4.97 -24.45
CA LEU A 182 16.52 5.66 -23.65
C LEU A 182 17.49 6.48 -24.52
N GLU A 183 17.90 5.95 -25.67
CA GLU A 183 18.80 6.61 -26.62
C GLU A 183 18.11 7.82 -27.29
N GLU A 184 16.93 7.60 -27.89
CA GLU A 184 16.11 8.61 -28.56
C GLU A 184 15.32 9.52 -27.58
N SER A 185 15.47 9.29 -26.27
CA SER A 185 14.78 10.01 -25.20
C SER A 185 13.25 10.09 -25.42
N ALA A 186 12.64 8.96 -25.80
CA ALA A 186 11.21 8.78 -26.03
C ALA A 186 10.52 8.40 -24.71
N SER A 187 9.77 9.35 -24.15
CA SER A 187 9.38 9.33 -22.73
C SER A 187 8.21 8.40 -22.43
N LEU A 188 7.23 8.31 -23.34
CA LEU A 188 6.04 7.48 -23.19
C LEU A 188 6.36 6.00 -23.44
N LEU A 189 7.27 5.73 -24.38
CA LEU A 189 7.84 4.42 -24.64
C LEU A 189 8.60 3.88 -23.43
N VAL A 190 9.56 4.65 -22.89
CA VAL A 190 10.30 4.23 -21.68
C VAL A 190 9.35 4.05 -20.49
N ALA A 191 8.34 4.91 -20.32
CA ALA A 191 7.32 4.73 -19.29
C ALA A 191 6.53 3.42 -19.45
N SER A 192 6.10 3.09 -20.68
CA SER A 192 5.33 1.87 -20.98
C SER A 192 6.16 0.60 -20.80
N CYS A 193 7.42 0.61 -21.26
CA CYS A 193 8.36 -0.48 -21.02
C CYS A 193 8.65 -0.67 -19.51
N MET A 194 8.82 0.43 -18.77
CA MET A 194 9.01 0.37 -17.32
C MET A 194 7.76 -0.12 -16.59
N GLU A 195 6.56 0.25 -17.02
CA GLU A 195 5.32 -0.25 -16.42
C GLU A 195 5.22 -1.77 -16.55
N VAL A 196 5.37 -2.32 -17.76
CA VAL A 196 5.28 -3.77 -18.00
C VAL A 196 6.38 -4.54 -17.26
N LEU A 197 7.59 -3.98 -17.15
CA LEU A 197 8.66 -4.58 -16.34
C LEU A 197 8.37 -4.53 -14.84
N LEU A 198 7.83 -3.41 -14.32
CA LEU A 198 7.53 -3.24 -12.89
C LEU A 198 6.29 -4.05 -12.45
N GLN A 199 5.32 -4.31 -13.34
CA GLN A 199 4.23 -5.25 -13.10
C GLN A 199 4.76 -6.69 -12.86
N GLY A 200 5.95 -7.03 -13.37
CA GLY A 200 6.64 -8.31 -13.12
C GLY A 200 7.35 -8.44 -11.76
N LEU A 201 7.26 -7.44 -10.87
CA LEU A 201 7.88 -7.51 -9.54
C LEU A 201 7.14 -8.51 -8.61
N PRO A 202 7.86 -9.32 -7.81
CA PRO A 202 9.30 -9.28 -7.57
C PRO A 202 10.10 -10.28 -8.43
N GLY A 203 9.43 -11.06 -9.28
CA GLY A 203 10.04 -12.12 -10.09
C GLY A 203 11.08 -11.58 -11.07
N ILE A 204 10.76 -10.46 -11.74
CA ILE A 204 11.58 -9.85 -12.78
C ILE A 204 13.02 -9.49 -12.33
N LEU A 205 13.25 -9.23 -11.04
CA LEU A 205 14.58 -8.93 -10.50
C LEU A 205 15.54 -10.13 -10.48
N HIS A 206 15.04 -11.34 -10.80
CA HIS A 206 15.88 -12.52 -11.02
C HIS A 206 16.36 -12.64 -12.48
N ASN A 207 15.88 -11.80 -13.40
CA ASN A 207 16.41 -11.74 -14.76
C ASN A 207 17.65 -10.82 -14.80
N PRO A 208 18.86 -11.34 -15.08
CA PRO A 208 20.08 -10.53 -15.11
C PRO A 208 20.07 -9.45 -16.20
N GLN A 209 19.32 -9.63 -17.30
CA GLN A 209 19.18 -8.61 -18.34
C GLN A 209 18.46 -7.36 -17.81
N VAL A 210 17.39 -7.56 -17.03
CA VAL A 210 16.61 -6.46 -16.45
C VAL A 210 17.40 -5.76 -15.34
N VAL A 211 18.13 -6.51 -14.51
CA VAL A 211 19.01 -5.92 -13.49
C VAL A 211 20.14 -5.11 -14.14
N ALA A 212 20.77 -5.63 -15.20
CA ALA A 212 21.80 -4.91 -15.95
C ALA A 212 21.24 -3.60 -16.55
N LEU A 213 20.14 -3.68 -17.30
CA LEU A 213 19.45 -2.53 -17.91
C LEU A 213 19.07 -1.45 -16.88
N LEU A 214 18.46 -1.84 -15.75
CA LEU A 214 18.07 -0.91 -14.69
C LEU A 214 19.27 -0.29 -13.96
N SER A 215 20.45 -0.92 -14.03
CA SER A 215 21.71 -0.39 -13.44
C SER A 215 22.56 0.46 -14.40
N ARG A 216 22.29 0.44 -15.72
CA ARG A 216 23.04 1.21 -16.73
C ARG A 216 23.12 2.70 -16.35
N ALA A 217 24.24 3.33 -16.69
CA ALA A 217 24.43 4.77 -16.50
C ALA A 217 23.37 5.57 -17.27
N ASP A 218 23.02 5.12 -18.47
CA ASP A 218 22.06 5.75 -19.38
C ASP A 218 20.67 5.83 -18.75
N THR A 219 20.16 4.68 -18.27
CA THR A 219 18.92 4.58 -17.49
C THR A 219 18.92 5.49 -16.27
N ARG A 220 20.02 5.53 -15.52
CA ARG A 220 20.16 6.41 -14.34
C ARG A 220 20.14 7.90 -14.71
N MET A 221 20.77 8.28 -15.83
CA MET A 221 20.80 9.66 -16.31
C MET A 221 19.45 10.10 -16.88
N PHE A 222 18.75 9.23 -17.61
CA PHE A 222 17.38 9.44 -18.07
C PHE A 222 16.42 9.63 -16.89
N MET A 223 16.45 8.73 -15.90
CA MET A 223 15.58 8.80 -14.72
C MET A 223 15.92 9.99 -13.80
N LYS A 224 17.16 10.51 -13.84
CA LYS A 224 17.52 11.78 -13.20
C LYS A 224 16.88 12.98 -13.90
N ARG A 225 16.84 13.01 -15.25
CA ARG A 225 16.16 14.07 -16.03
C ARG A 225 14.65 14.11 -15.76
N THR A 226 14.01 12.96 -15.57
CA THR A 226 12.56 12.86 -15.27
C THR A 226 12.23 13.00 -13.78
N HIS A 227 13.20 13.35 -12.92
CA HIS A 227 13.09 13.44 -11.45
C HIS A 227 12.55 12.17 -10.74
N SER A 228 12.51 11.04 -11.43
CA SER A 228 11.90 9.79 -10.96
C SER A 228 12.89 8.82 -10.32
N ALA A 229 14.20 8.98 -10.60
CA ALA A 229 15.24 8.03 -10.21
C ALA A 229 15.20 7.61 -8.73
N PHE A 230 15.12 8.56 -7.79
CA PHE A 230 15.10 8.22 -6.37
C PHE A 230 13.88 7.34 -6.01
N ALA A 231 12.71 7.57 -6.62
CA ALA A 231 11.53 6.74 -6.37
C ALA A 231 11.66 5.35 -6.98
N LEU A 232 12.18 5.26 -8.22
CA LEU A 232 12.43 3.99 -8.89
C LEU A 232 13.43 3.15 -8.10
N TYR A 233 14.60 3.69 -7.76
CA TYR A 233 15.60 2.95 -6.99
C TYR A 233 15.18 2.72 -5.54
N SER A 234 14.39 3.60 -4.91
CA SER A 234 13.82 3.32 -3.58
C SER A 234 12.85 2.14 -3.63
N LEU A 235 12.02 2.04 -4.68
CA LEU A 235 11.16 0.87 -4.90
C LEU A 235 11.99 -0.39 -5.19
N LEU A 236 12.92 -0.33 -6.15
CA LEU A 236 13.75 -1.49 -6.54
C LEU A 236 14.62 -1.99 -5.37
N SER A 237 15.19 -1.09 -4.57
CA SER A 237 15.92 -1.42 -3.34
C SER A 237 15.00 -1.97 -2.25
N GLN A 238 13.86 -1.33 -1.95
CA GLN A 238 12.93 -1.85 -0.94
C GLN A 238 12.46 -3.25 -1.32
N VAL A 239 12.08 -3.45 -2.59
CA VAL A 239 11.78 -4.77 -3.16
C VAL A 239 12.99 -5.66 -2.94
N ALA A 240 14.19 -5.35 -3.43
CA ALA A 240 15.38 -6.21 -3.26
C ALA A 240 15.86 -6.41 -1.80
N MET A 241 15.42 -5.62 -0.82
CA MET A 241 15.68 -5.84 0.61
C MET A 241 14.62 -6.71 1.28
N GLU A 242 13.37 -6.61 0.81
CA GLU A 242 12.29 -7.56 1.12
C GLU A 242 12.41 -8.86 0.30
N ASN A 243 13.27 -8.84 -0.73
CA ASN A 243 14.17 -9.94 -1.58
C ASN A 243 15.45 -11.93 -0.69
N ASP A 244 16.66 -12.31 -0.07
CA ASP A 244 18.03 -11.86 0.34
C ASP A 244 18.61 -10.42 0.17
N THR A 245 18.63 -9.68 1.30
CA THR A 245 19.31 -8.38 1.51
C THR A 245 20.82 -8.41 1.27
N THR A 246 21.43 -9.60 1.25
CA THR A 246 22.86 -9.83 1.02
C THR A 246 23.19 -10.16 -0.44
N ALA A 247 22.17 -10.27 -1.31
CA ALA A 247 22.34 -10.52 -2.74
C ALA A 247 22.90 -9.28 -3.47
N ASP A 248 23.80 -9.49 -4.43
CA ASP A 248 24.47 -8.40 -5.14
C ASP A 248 23.51 -7.50 -5.92
N GLN A 249 22.39 -8.03 -6.43
CA GLN A 249 21.30 -7.25 -7.03
C GLN A 249 20.71 -6.19 -6.08
N CYS A 250 20.65 -6.48 -4.78
CA CYS A 250 20.19 -5.54 -3.75
C CYS A 250 21.21 -4.41 -3.55
N ILE A 251 22.49 -4.77 -3.49
CA ILE A 251 23.61 -3.80 -3.41
C ILE A 251 23.63 -2.90 -4.64
N ILE A 252 23.46 -3.45 -5.86
CA ILE A 252 23.42 -2.68 -7.11
C ILE A 252 22.33 -1.61 -7.06
N PHE A 253 21.10 -1.95 -6.67
CA PHE A 253 20.03 -0.95 -6.57
C PHE A 253 20.23 0.04 -5.42
N LEU A 254 20.78 -0.39 -4.27
CA LEU A 254 21.10 0.52 -3.15
C LEU A 254 22.23 1.50 -3.50
N GLU A 255 23.19 1.09 -4.32
CA GLU A 255 24.22 1.96 -4.88
C GLU A 255 23.62 2.96 -5.90
N CYS A 256 22.74 2.49 -6.79
CA CYS A 256 21.98 3.36 -7.68
C CYS A 256 21.11 4.37 -6.90
N LEU A 257 20.54 3.98 -5.77
CA LEU A 257 19.80 4.84 -4.86
C LEU A 257 20.72 5.88 -4.20
N ARG A 258 21.90 5.48 -3.71
CA ARG A 258 22.90 6.39 -3.12
C ARG A 258 23.40 7.43 -4.14
N GLU A 259 23.61 7.04 -5.40
CA GLU A 259 24.02 7.93 -6.49
C GLU A 259 22.90 8.83 -7.04
N THR A 260 21.63 8.52 -6.75
CA THR A 260 20.46 9.30 -7.23
C THR A 260 19.78 10.12 -6.14
N ALA A 261 20.15 9.90 -4.88
CA ALA A 261 19.65 10.62 -3.72
C ALA A 261 20.21 12.05 -3.60
N MET A 262 19.33 13.00 -3.24
CA MET A 262 19.72 14.35 -2.84
C MET A 262 20.33 14.36 -1.41
N PRO A 263 21.19 15.34 -1.07
CA PRO A 263 21.77 15.49 0.27
C PRO A 263 20.72 15.58 1.40
N GLY A 264 21.13 15.23 2.62
CA GLY A 264 20.24 15.09 3.76
C GLY A 264 19.38 13.83 3.63
N ARG A 265 18.07 13.94 3.95
CA ARG A 265 17.18 12.79 4.20
C ARG A 265 17.21 11.66 3.17
N GLN A 266 17.30 11.95 1.87
CA GLN A 266 17.36 10.91 0.84
C GLN A 266 18.68 10.14 0.89
N LYS A 267 19.81 10.86 0.94
CA LYS A 267 21.15 10.27 1.03
C LYS A 267 21.37 9.54 2.37
N ALA A 268 20.89 10.11 3.47
CA ALA A 268 20.96 9.50 4.80
C ALA A 268 20.21 8.15 4.86
N LEU A 269 19.03 8.08 4.22
CA LEU A 269 18.26 6.83 4.09
C LEU A 269 18.98 5.79 3.23
N ALA A 270 19.53 6.19 2.08
CA ALA A 270 20.26 5.29 1.18
C ALA A 270 21.53 4.71 1.85
N LEU A 271 22.28 5.56 2.57
CA LEU A 271 23.45 5.14 3.37
C LEU A 271 23.05 4.17 4.48
N HIS A 272 21.94 4.42 5.19
CA HIS A 272 21.44 3.53 6.22
C HIS A 272 21.04 2.15 5.66
N GLN A 273 20.26 2.11 4.58
CA GLN A 273 19.84 0.87 3.94
C GLN A 273 21.03 0.04 3.43
N LEU A 274 22.02 0.70 2.79
CA LEU A 274 23.25 0.05 2.36
C LEU A 274 24.06 -0.48 3.56
N GLY A 275 24.14 0.29 4.66
CA GLY A 275 24.77 -0.14 5.91
C GLY A 275 24.10 -1.38 6.52
N CYS A 276 22.77 -1.49 6.46
CA CYS A 276 22.04 -2.69 6.87
C CYS A 276 22.43 -3.92 6.03
N SER A 277 22.48 -3.80 4.70
CA SER A 277 22.93 -4.90 3.84
C SER A 277 24.39 -5.30 4.10
N MET A 278 25.30 -4.34 4.34
CA MET A 278 26.69 -4.66 4.69
C MET A 278 26.81 -5.33 6.07
N LEU A 279 25.99 -4.92 7.04
CA LEU A 279 25.91 -5.56 8.36
C LEU A 279 25.45 -7.03 8.26
N GLU A 280 24.43 -7.32 7.45
CA GLU A 280 23.96 -8.70 7.20
C GLU A 280 25.00 -9.52 6.41
N ARG A 281 25.74 -8.90 5.47
CA ARG A 281 26.93 -9.49 4.81
C ARG A 281 28.12 -9.72 5.75
N LYS A 282 28.05 -9.28 7.01
CA LYS A 282 29.14 -9.33 8.02
C LYS A 282 30.35 -8.45 7.66
N LEU A 283 30.17 -7.51 6.73
CA LEU A 283 31.15 -6.50 6.34
C LEU A 283 31.14 -5.34 7.34
N TYR A 284 31.57 -5.64 8.58
CA TYR A 284 31.34 -4.77 9.73
C TYR A 284 32.03 -3.39 9.64
N LEU A 285 33.17 -3.28 8.95
CA LEU A 285 33.88 -2.01 8.77
C LEU A 285 33.15 -1.11 7.76
N ASP A 286 32.71 -1.67 6.64
CA ASP A 286 31.96 -0.94 5.61
C ASP A 286 30.58 -0.51 6.16
N ALA A 287 29.92 -1.40 6.89
CA ALA A 287 28.69 -1.10 7.63
C ALA A 287 28.89 0.02 8.67
N TYR A 288 30.02 0.02 9.38
CA TYR A 288 30.36 1.09 10.33
C TYR A 288 30.41 2.46 9.64
N GLN A 289 31.21 2.57 8.57
CA GLN A 289 31.39 3.82 7.81
C GLN A 289 30.07 4.32 7.21
N LEU A 290 29.25 3.41 6.67
CA LEU A 290 27.95 3.74 6.10
C LEU A 290 26.93 4.23 7.14
N PHE A 291 26.90 3.61 8.33
CA PHE A 291 26.05 4.11 9.42
C PHE A 291 26.57 5.41 10.02
N GLU A 292 27.89 5.62 10.10
CA GLU A 292 28.51 6.85 10.59
C GLU A 292 28.19 8.02 9.66
N ALA A 293 28.42 7.88 8.35
CA ALA A 293 28.03 8.87 7.34
C ALA A 293 26.50 9.10 7.29
N ALA A 294 25.68 8.09 7.59
CA ALA A 294 24.23 8.27 7.71
C ALA A 294 23.85 9.10 8.95
N VAL A 295 24.55 8.97 10.08
CA VAL A 295 24.35 9.84 11.26
C VAL A 295 24.78 11.28 10.94
N GLU A 296 25.89 11.47 10.22
CA GLU A 296 26.36 12.81 9.79
C GLU A 296 25.36 13.51 8.86
N GLU A 297 24.69 12.78 7.96
CA GLU A 297 23.58 13.27 7.12
C GLU A 297 22.24 13.41 7.89
N GLY A 298 22.22 13.19 9.20
CA GLY A 298 21.07 13.41 10.09
C GLY A 298 20.13 12.21 10.29
N HIS A 299 20.59 10.97 10.09
CA HIS A 299 19.80 9.75 10.33
C HIS A 299 20.07 9.17 11.73
N HIS A 300 19.46 9.76 12.75
CA HIS A 300 19.64 9.41 14.17
C HIS A 300 19.47 7.90 14.46
N TYR A 301 18.54 7.23 13.77
CA TYR A 301 18.31 5.78 13.89
C TYR A 301 19.54 4.92 13.49
N SER A 302 20.47 5.44 12.67
CA SER A 302 21.73 4.75 12.33
C SER A 302 22.66 4.53 13.54
N LEU A 303 22.44 5.21 14.67
CA LEU A 303 23.11 4.92 15.95
C LEU A 303 22.84 3.48 16.43
N ALA A 304 21.68 2.90 16.11
CA ALA A 304 21.40 1.48 16.35
C ALA A 304 22.28 0.57 15.48
N GLY A 305 22.46 0.92 14.20
CA GLY A 305 23.42 0.26 13.30
C GLY A 305 24.85 0.25 13.86
N LEU A 306 25.32 1.41 14.32
CA LEU A 306 26.65 1.54 14.97
C LEU A 306 26.75 0.73 16.27
N ALA A 307 25.71 0.71 17.10
CA ALA A 307 25.68 -0.11 18.32
C ALA A 307 25.74 -1.62 17.99
N ARG A 308 24.96 -2.07 16.99
CA ARG A 308 24.95 -3.45 16.49
C ARG A 308 26.32 -3.86 15.95
N VAL A 309 26.98 -3.01 15.14
CA VAL A 309 28.36 -3.25 14.68
C VAL A 309 29.33 -3.37 15.86
N LYS A 310 29.34 -2.39 16.79
CA LYS A 310 30.19 -2.42 17.98
C LYS A 310 29.98 -3.70 18.81
N TYR A 311 28.75 -4.18 18.93
CA TYR A 311 28.43 -5.44 19.60
C TYR A 311 28.91 -6.68 18.85
N LYS A 312 28.76 -6.76 17.52
CA LYS A 312 29.31 -7.88 16.71
C LYS A 312 30.84 -7.93 16.73
N LEU A 313 31.50 -6.79 16.94
CA LEU A 313 32.95 -6.68 17.21
C LEU A 313 33.32 -6.97 18.70
N GLY A 314 32.37 -7.38 19.54
CA GLY A 314 32.59 -7.75 20.94
C GLY A 314 32.51 -6.60 21.95
N HIS A 315 32.38 -5.35 21.51
CA HIS A 315 32.41 -4.16 22.37
C HIS A 315 31.04 -3.83 23.01
N ARG A 316 30.42 -4.80 23.70
CA ARG A 316 29.09 -4.69 24.34
C ARG A 316 28.87 -3.40 25.14
N LYS A 317 29.84 -3.02 25.98
CA LYS A 317 29.74 -1.78 26.79
C LYS A 317 29.73 -0.50 25.94
N ALA A 318 30.46 -0.48 24.82
CA ALA A 318 30.47 0.67 23.91
C ALA A 318 29.18 0.76 23.07
N ALA A 319 28.56 -0.37 22.73
CA ALA A 319 27.23 -0.41 22.11
C ALA A 319 26.16 0.19 23.05
N LEU A 320 26.08 -0.30 24.29
CA LEU A 320 25.15 0.21 25.30
C LEU A 320 25.37 1.71 25.59
N ALA A 321 26.63 2.15 25.69
CA ALA A 321 26.95 3.57 25.88
C ALA A 321 26.47 4.45 24.70
N THR A 322 26.66 3.99 23.45
CA THR A 322 26.23 4.71 22.23
C THR A 322 24.72 4.95 22.22
N LEU A 323 23.92 3.98 22.64
CA LEU A 323 22.46 4.13 22.76
C LEU A 323 22.03 4.89 24.01
N SER A 324 22.79 4.79 25.10
CA SER A 324 22.50 5.53 26.34
C SER A 324 22.63 7.04 26.14
N SER A 325 23.63 7.51 25.38
CA SER A 325 23.73 8.92 24.99
C SER A 325 22.58 9.38 24.08
N ASN A 326 21.99 8.48 23.28
CA ASN A 326 20.87 8.83 22.39
C ASN A 326 19.57 9.04 23.20
N VAL A 327 19.23 8.08 24.06
CA VAL A 327 18.02 8.10 24.93
C VAL A 327 17.98 9.29 25.90
N CYS A 328 19.13 9.87 26.25
CA CYS A 328 19.21 11.05 27.12
C CYS A 328 19.01 12.40 26.39
N ASN A 329 19.11 12.44 25.05
CA ASN A 329 19.11 13.69 24.29
C ASN A 329 17.77 14.01 23.60
N GLU A 330 16.92 13.01 23.39
CA GLU A 330 15.68 13.11 22.59
C GLU A 330 14.47 12.54 23.35
N SER A 331 13.25 12.81 22.85
CA SER A 331 12.02 12.17 23.35
C SER A 331 12.10 10.66 23.09
N PRO A 332 12.26 9.80 24.13
CA PRO A 332 12.73 8.44 23.91
C PRO A 332 11.61 7.53 23.37
N LEU A 333 11.90 6.82 22.29
CA LEU A 333 10.96 5.97 21.56
C LEU A 333 11.06 4.50 22.01
N GLY A 334 9.97 3.74 21.91
CA GLY A 334 9.92 2.34 22.36
C GLY A 334 10.98 1.44 21.72
N TRP A 335 11.32 1.66 20.44
CA TRP A 335 12.37 0.92 19.74
C TRP A 335 13.76 1.12 20.37
N MET A 336 14.05 2.29 20.96
CA MET A 336 15.35 2.57 21.58
C MET A 336 15.61 1.66 22.79
N TYR A 337 14.55 1.36 23.54
CA TYR A 337 14.59 0.44 24.66
C TYR A 337 14.66 -1.03 24.20
N VAL A 338 14.03 -1.40 23.07
CA VAL A 338 14.25 -2.73 22.45
C VAL A 338 15.72 -2.91 22.09
N GLU A 339 16.33 -1.95 21.39
CA GLU A 339 17.75 -2.00 21.01
C GLU A 339 18.68 -2.11 22.23
N ARG A 340 18.43 -1.30 23.27
CA ARG A 340 19.18 -1.38 24.55
C ARG A 340 19.02 -2.75 25.21
N SER A 341 17.82 -3.34 25.17
CA SER A 341 17.54 -4.68 25.69
C SER A 341 18.33 -5.80 25.00
N LEU A 342 18.85 -5.59 23.78
CA LEU A 342 19.75 -6.54 23.11
C LEU A 342 21.14 -6.58 23.78
N TYR A 343 21.47 -5.57 24.59
CA TYR A 343 22.75 -5.43 25.28
C TYR A 343 22.65 -5.51 26.82
N CYS A 344 21.46 -5.77 27.37
CA CYS A 344 21.20 -6.02 28.80
C CYS A 344 20.94 -7.51 29.08
N ASP A 345 21.16 -7.96 30.32
CA ASP A 345 20.90 -9.33 30.78
C ASP A 345 19.82 -9.35 31.88
N GLY A 346 19.13 -10.48 32.04
CA GLY A 346 18.22 -10.73 33.17
C GLY A 346 17.13 -9.67 33.38
N GLU A 347 17.02 -9.16 34.60
CA GLU A 347 15.97 -8.20 34.99
C GLU A 347 16.15 -6.82 34.35
N GLU A 348 17.39 -6.40 34.03
CA GLU A 348 17.62 -5.16 33.25
C GLU A 348 16.96 -5.26 31.88
N LYS A 349 17.10 -6.41 31.20
CA LYS A 349 16.47 -6.65 29.91
C LYS A 349 14.94 -6.57 29.99
N ILE A 350 14.34 -7.06 31.09
CA ILE A 350 12.88 -6.97 31.30
C ILE A 350 12.44 -5.53 31.59
N ALA A 351 13.20 -4.77 32.39
CA ALA A 351 12.89 -3.37 32.65
C ALA A 351 12.89 -2.53 31.35
N GLU A 352 13.89 -2.72 30.50
CA GLU A 352 13.97 -2.10 29.17
C GLU A 352 12.78 -2.52 28.28
N LEU A 353 12.44 -3.81 28.20
CA LEU A 353 11.34 -4.30 27.36
C LEU A 353 9.95 -3.90 27.85
N ASN A 354 9.75 -3.80 29.17
CA ASN A 354 8.52 -3.24 29.73
C ASN A 354 8.40 -1.76 29.37
N ARG A 355 9.49 -0.99 29.51
CA ARG A 355 9.50 0.43 29.10
C ARG A 355 9.31 0.61 27.58
N ALA A 356 9.81 -0.30 26.76
CA ALA A 356 9.50 -0.35 25.34
C ALA A 356 7.99 -0.52 25.09
N THR A 357 7.35 -1.45 25.82
CA THR A 357 5.91 -1.74 25.71
C THR A 357 5.03 -0.56 26.16
N GLU A 358 5.47 0.19 27.18
CA GLU A 358 4.78 1.41 27.66
C GLU A 358 4.79 2.56 26.65
N LEU A 359 5.79 2.60 25.77
CA LEU A 359 6.03 3.68 24.81
C LEU A 359 5.55 3.33 23.39
N ASP A 360 5.71 2.08 22.96
CA ASP A 360 5.14 1.52 21.74
C ASP A 360 4.65 0.08 22.04
N PRO A 361 3.36 -0.10 22.39
CA PRO A 361 2.77 -1.42 22.63
C PRO A 361 2.56 -2.22 21.33
N THR A 362 2.88 -1.65 20.16
CA THR A 362 2.78 -2.36 18.86
C THR A 362 4.03 -3.19 18.56
N LEU A 363 5.11 -3.04 19.34
CA LEU A 363 6.34 -3.80 19.20
C LEU A 363 6.12 -5.28 19.54
N THR A 364 6.47 -6.19 18.63
CA THR A 364 6.44 -7.64 18.82
C THR A 364 7.46 -8.16 19.82
N TYR A 365 8.69 -7.63 19.80
CA TYR A 365 9.81 -8.25 20.50
C TYR A 365 9.61 -8.37 22.03
N PRO A 366 9.05 -7.36 22.75
CA PRO A 366 8.76 -7.49 24.18
C PRO A 366 7.83 -8.68 24.52
N TYR A 367 6.76 -8.88 23.75
CA TYR A 367 5.84 -10.01 23.97
C TYR A 367 6.51 -11.36 23.62
N LYS A 368 7.23 -11.43 22.49
CA LYS A 368 8.00 -12.64 22.10
C LYS A 368 8.97 -13.06 23.21
N TYR A 369 9.73 -12.10 23.77
CA TYR A 369 10.71 -12.37 24.83
C TYR A 369 10.05 -12.73 26.17
N ARG A 370 9.02 -11.99 26.62
CA ARG A 370 8.32 -12.31 27.87
C ARG A 370 7.63 -13.68 27.82
N ALA A 371 6.98 -14.01 26.71
CA ALA A 371 6.36 -15.33 26.54
C ALA A 371 7.39 -16.47 26.51
N ALA A 372 8.55 -16.27 25.87
CA ALA A 372 9.65 -17.24 25.91
C ALA A 372 10.15 -17.48 27.34
N ARG A 373 10.37 -16.43 28.14
CA ARG A 373 10.76 -16.58 29.55
C ARG A 373 9.66 -17.24 30.40
N LEU A 374 8.38 -16.93 30.16
CA LEU A 374 7.27 -17.61 30.83
C LEU A 374 7.26 -19.11 30.51
N MET A 375 7.62 -19.50 29.29
CA MET A 375 7.81 -20.91 28.91
C MET A 375 9.04 -21.55 29.59
N ASP A 376 10.17 -20.84 29.73
CA ASP A 376 11.32 -21.29 30.53
C ASP A 376 10.94 -21.48 32.01
N GLU A 377 10.09 -20.60 32.55
CA GLU A 377 9.47 -20.70 33.89
C GLU A 377 8.33 -21.76 33.95
N SER A 378 8.10 -22.52 32.87
CA SER A 378 7.06 -23.57 32.73
C SER A 378 5.59 -23.10 32.84
N LYS A 379 5.33 -21.80 32.71
CA LYS A 379 4.01 -21.17 32.77
C LYS A 379 3.36 -21.09 31.39
N VAL A 380 3.01 -22.24 30.82
CA VAL A 380 2.58 -22.35 29.41
C VAL A 380 1.32 -21.51 29.12
N ASP A 381 0.32 -21.51 30.01
CA ASP A 381 -0.90 -20.71 29.84
C ASP A 381 -0.63 -19.20 29.87
N GLU A 382 0.29 -18.74 30.71
CA GLU A 382 0.70 -17.32 30.77
C GLU A 382 1.47 -16.92 29.50
N ALA A 383 2.33 -17.81 28.97
CA ALA A 383 3.04 -17.59 27.71
C ALA A 383 2.08 -17.50 26.51
N ILE A 384 1.07 -18.39 26.45
CA ILE A 384 -0.01 -18.33 25.45
C ILE A 384 -0.82 -17.05 25.60
N ALA A 385 -1.16 -16.64 26.83
CA ALA A 385 -1.88 -15.40 27.09
C ALA A 385 -1.10 -14.14 26.65
N GLU A 386 0.23 -14.12 26.88
CA GLU A 386 1.10 -13.00 26.47
C GLU A 386 1.19 -12.87 24.93
N ILE A 387 1.28 -13.98 24.20
CA ILE A 387 1.22 -13.97 22.73
C ILE A 387 -0.18 -13.62 22.20
N ASN A 388 -1.24 -14.05 22.90
CA ASN A 388 -2.62 -13.71 22.54
C ASN A 388 -2.90 -12.19 22.64
N ARG A 389 -2.20 -11.45 23.52
CA ARG A 389 -2.32 -9.98 23.59
C ARG A 389 -1.95 -9.32 22.26
N ILE A 390 -0.82 -9.71 21.66
CA ILE A 390 -0.39 -9.11 20.39
C ILE A 390 -1.14 -9.67 19.18
N LEU A 391 -1.41 -10.98 19.14
CA LEU A 391 -2.21 -11.58 18.06
C LEU A 391 -3.67 -11.08 18.01
N GLY A 392 -4.16 -10.41 19.06
CA GLY A 392 -5.45 -9.73 19.08
C GLY A 392 -5.55 -8.49 18.17
N PHE A 393 -4.42 -7.86 17.79
CA PHE A 393 -4.41 -6.65 16.97
C PHE A 393 -3.31 -6.60 15.88
N LYS A 394 -2.26 -7.42 15.98
CA LYS A 394 -1.13 -7.51 15.03
C LYS A 394 -0.75 -8.98 14.82
N VAL A 395 -1.42 -9.64 13.86
CA VAL A 395 -1.05 -11.01 13.46
C VAL A 395 0.31 -10.99 12.76
N THR A 396 1.25 -11.81 13.24
CA THR A 396 2.55 -12.05 12.60
C THR A 396 2.89 -13.53 12.60
N THR A 397 3.73 -13.95 11.65
CA THR A 397 4.17 -15.35 11.50
C THR A 397 4.87 -15.86 12.75
N ASP A 398 5.84 -15.12 13.29
CA ASP A 398 6.64 -15.57 14.43
C ASP A 398 5.80 -15.71 15.70
N CYS A 399 4.78 -14.86 15.89
CA CYS A 399 3.87 -14.98 17.03
C CYS A 399 2.93 -16.18 16.88
N LEU A 400 2.48 -16.50 15.66
CA LEU A 400 1.76 -17.76 15.39
C LEU A 400 2.68 -18.97 15.63
N GLU A 401 3.92 -18.95 15.17
CA GLU A 401 4.89 -20.03 15.36
C GLU A 401 5.23 -20.26 16.85
N LEU A 402 5.43 -19.21 17.64
CA LEU A 402 5.60 -19.32 19.08
C LEU A 402 4.34 -19.91 19.75
N ARG A 403 3.13 -19.50 19.31
CA ARG A 403 1.88 -20.08 19.83
C ARG A 403 1.69 -21.54 19.41
N VAL A 404 2.14 -21.97 18.22
CA VAL A 404 2.23 -23.39 17.84
C VAL A 404 3.12 -24.13 18.83
N TYR A 405 4.32 -23.62 19.12
CA TYR A 405 5.24 -24.26 20.06
C TYR A 405 4.63 -24.38 21.48
N PHE A 406 4.00 -23.33 22.00
CA PHE A 406 3.36 -23.37 23.33
C PHE A 406 2.09 -24.25 23.36
N CYS A 407 1.28 -24.27 22.31
CA CYS A 407 0.16 -25.21 22.20
C CYS A 407 0.67 -26.68 22.18
N LEU A 408 1.78 -26.96 21.51
CA LEU A 408 2.39 -28.31 21.51
C LEU A 408 2.93 -28.71 22.89
N THR A 409 3.51 -27.79 23.66
CA THR A 409 3.95 -28.09 25.05
C THR A 409 2.76 -28.23 26.02
N ALA A 410 1.65 -27.52 25.77
CA ALA A 410 0.38 -27.70 26.46
C ALA A 410 -0.43 -28.96 26.04
N GLN A 411 0.03 -29.70 25.01
CA GLN A 411 -0.69 -30.81 24.36
C GLN A 411 -2.00 -30.39 23.66
N ASP A 412 -2.19 -29.09 23.40
CA ASP A 412 -3.27 -28.54 22.58
C ASP A 412 -2.94 -28.69 21.08
N TYR A 413 -3.08 -29.92 20.58
CA TYR A 413 -2.88 -30.22 19.15
C TYR A 413 -3.85 -29.45 18.24
N ALA A 414 -5.04 -29.10 18.74
CA ALA A 414 -6.05 -28.35 17.98
C ALA A 414 -5.65 -26.89 17.78
N GLY A 415 -5.21 -26.19 18.83
CA GLY A 415 -4.67 -24.83 18.73
C GLY A 415 -3.38 -24.76 17.92
N ALA A 416 -2.50 -25.76 18.05
CA ALA A 416 -1.31 -25.89 17.20
C ALA A 416 -1.69 -26.02 15.72
N THR A 417 -2.64 -26.90 15.38
CA THR A 417 -3.10 -27.09 13.99
C THR A 417 -3.83 -25.87 13.42
N ARG A 418 -4.62 -25.16 14.23
CA ARG A 418 -5.20 -23.85 13.85
C ARG A 418 -4.11 -22.90 13.37
N ASP A 419 -3.06 -22.76 14.17
CA ASP A 419 -2.01 -21.77 13.89
C ASP A 419 -1.07 -22.22 12.76
N VAL A 420 -0.81 -23.52 12.60
CA VAL A 420 -0.11 -24.07 11.42
C VAL A 420 -0.88 -23.81 10.12
N ARG A 421 -2.22 -23.94 10.13
CA ARG A 421 -3.07 -23.62 8.96
C ARG A 421 -3.17 -22.11 8.70
N ALA A 422 -3.16 -21.28 9.74
CA ALA A 422 -3.05 -19.83 9.60
C ALA A 422 -1.70 -19.41 9.00
N LEU A 423 -0.59 -20.03 9.45
CA LEU A 423 0.74 -19.84 8.86
C LEU A 423 0.79 -20.23 7.38
N LEU A 424 0.26 -21.41 7.02
CA LEU A 424 0.19 -21.85 5.62
C LEU A 424 -0.71 -20.96 4.75
N THR A 425 -1.73 -20.33 5.33
CA THR A 425 -2.55 -19.32 4.65
C THR A 425 -1.77 -18.03 4.36
N LEU A 426 -0.99 -17.54 5.33
CA LEU A 426 -0.15 -16.34 5.17
C LEU A 426 1.07 -16.58 4.27
N ASN A 427 1.63 -17.79 4.28
CA ASN A 427 2.72 -18.23 3.43
C ASN A 427 2.67 -19.76 3.21
N SER A 428 2.26 -20.20 2.02
CA SER A 428 2.09 -21.63 1.69
C SER A 428 3.40 -22.45 1.67
N LYS A 429 4.56 -21.79 1.78
CA LYS A 429 5.89 -22.41 1.83
C LYS A 429 6.55 -22.29 3.21
N TYR A 430 5.82 -21.85 4.25
CA TYR A 430 6.38 -21.56 5.57
C TYR A 430 7.15 -22.73 6.21
N THR A 431 8.26 -22.41 6.88
CA THR A 431 9.20 -23.37 7.46
C THR A 431 9.56 -23.00 8.90
N LEU A 432 8.95 -23.70 9.86
CA LEU A 432 9.17 -23.53 11.29
C LEU A 432 10.60 -23.94 11.70
N TYR A 433 10.98 -23.46 12.88
CA TYR A 433 12.22 -23.75 13.60
C TYR A 433 13.46 -23.34 12.81
N SER A 434 13.47 -22.09 12.32
CA SER A 434 14.51 -21.53 11.45
C SER A 434 14.78 -22.40 10.21
N GLY A 435 13.74 -22.62 9.39
CA GLY A 435 13.87 -23.32 8.11
C GLY A 435 13.80 -24.85 8.17
N ARG A 436 13.83 -25.47 9.36
CA ARG A 436 14.04 -26.92 9.54
C ARG A 436 12.84 -27.79 9.19
N VAL A 437 11.62 -27.32 9.46
CA VAL A 437 10.38 -28.13 9.31
C VAL A 437 9.35 -27.35 8.49
N ARG A 438 8.97 -27.88 7.31
CA ARG A 438 7.85 -27.31 6.54
C ARG A 438 6.56 -27.40 7.36
N ALA A 439 5.77 -26.31 7.39
CA ALA A 439 4.51 -26.26 8.12
C ALA A 439 3.55 -27.38 7.72
N SER A 440 3.50 -27.75 6.43
CA SER A 440 2.70 -28.90 5.96
C SER A 440 3.09 -30.22 6.63
N LYS A 441 4.39 -30.49 6.82
CA LYS A 441 4.86 -31.73 7.48
C LYS A 441 4.50 -31.79 8.96
N LEU A 442 4.40 -30.64 9.63
CA LEU A 442 3.91 -30.58 11.00
C LEU A 442 2.39 -30.80 11.04
N LEU A 443 1.64 -30.27 10.07
CA LEU A 443 0.21 -30.53 9.92
C LEU A 443 -0.07 -32.03 9.66
N ASP A 444 0.71 -32.67 8.78
CA ASP A 444 0.64 -34.11 8.51
C ASP A 444 0.78 -34.92 9.81
N LEU A 445 1.75 -34.56 10.67
CA LEU A 445 2.01 -35.22 11.96
C LEU A 445 0.95 -34.93 13.03
N LEU A 446 0.27 -33.78 12.98
CA LEU A 446 -0.80 -33.43 13.92
C LEU A 446 -2.17 -34.00 13.51
N SER A 447 -2.36 -34.28 12.22
CA SER A 447 -3.61 -34.81 11.67
C SER A 447 -4.19 -36.07 12.38
N PRO A 448 -3.41 -37.02 12.94
CA PRO A 448 -3.97 -38.19 13.62
C PRO A 448 -4.45 -37.90 15.06
N HIS A 449 -4.09 -36.75 15.63
CA HIS A 449 -4.39 -36.38 17.02
C HIS A 449 -5.65 -35.50 17.14
N ILE A 450 -6.37 -35.29 16.04
CA ILE A 450 -7.44 -34.28 15.91
C ILE A 450 -8.62 -34.88 15.14
N GLU A 451 -9.84 -34.45 15.50
CA GLU A 451 -11.07 -34.83 14.80
C GLU A 451 -11.03 -34.42 13.32
N GLN A 452 -11.23 -35.38 12.42
CA GLN A 452 -11.24 -35.16 10.98
C GLN A 452 -12.66 -34.80 10.51
N TRP A 453 -12.94 -33.49 10.54
CA TRP A 453 -14.20 -32.91 10.09
C TRP A 453 -14.53 -33.19 8.62
N ASN A 454 -15.78 -33.57 8.36
CA ASN A 454 -16.33 -33.64 7.01
C ASN A 454 -16.71 -32.24 6.48
N VAL A 455 -17.09 -32.14 5.20
CA VAL A 455 -17.39 -30.85 4.54
C VAL A 455 -18.51 -30.07 5.26
N ALA A 456 -19.55 -30.74 5.77
CA ALA A 456 -20.63 -30.10 6.52
C ALA A 456 -20.17 -29.64 7.92
N ASP A 457 -19.34 -30.43 8.60
CA ASP A 457 -18.75 -30.06 9.89
C ASP A 457 -17.89 -28.79 9.73
N CYS A 458 -17.07 -28.73 8.67
CA CYS A 458 -16.29 -27.54 8.33
C CYS A 458 -17.17 -26.31 8.06
N TRP A 459 -18.30 -26.45 7.35
CA TRP A 459 -19.25 -25.33 7.18
C TRP A 459 -19.86 -24.87 8.51
N MET A 460 -20.20 -25.80 9.41
CA MET A 460 -20.71 -25.49 10.76
C MET A 460 -19.65 -24.78 11.62
N GLN A 461 -18.43 -25.31 11.67
CA GLN A 461 -17.32 -24.71 12.42
C GLN A 461 -16.97 -23.33 11.87
N LEU A 462 -16.93 -23.14 10.54
CA LEU A 462 -16.71 -21.83 9.94
C LEU A 462 -17.81 -20.82 10.35
N TYR A 463 -19.07 -21.25 10.36
CA TYR A 463 -20.20 -20.39 10.75
C TYR A 463 -20.16 -20.01 12.23
N ASP A 464 -19.95 -20.97 13.15
CA ASP A 464 -19.89 -20.69 14.58
C ASP A 464 -18.64 -19.86 14.95
N ARG A 465 -17.47 -20.14 14.35
CA ARG A 465 -16.21 -19.36 14.56
C ARG A 465 -16.31 -17.93 14.03
N TRP A 466 -16.93 -17.73 12.87
CA TRP A 466 -17.15 -16.39 12.34
C TRP A 466 -18.15 -15.61 13.21
N SER A 467 -19.18 -16.29 13.72
CA SER A 467 -20.19 -15.73 14.62
C SER A 467 -19.64 -15.37 16.00
N SER A 468 -18.62 -16.09 16.49
CA SER A 468 -17.87 -15.77 17.72
C SER A 468 -16.70 -14.79 17.52
N VAL A 469 -16.47 -14.31 16.29
CA VAL A 469 -15.39 -13.39 15.92
C VAL A 469 -13.98 -14.02 16.08
N ASP A 470 -13.88 -15.36 16.02
CA ASP A 470 -12.60 -16.09 15.97
C ASP A 470 -12.07 -16.13 14.53
N ASP A 471 -11.39 -15.06 14.12
CA ASP A 471 -10.91 -14.90 12.74
C ASP A 471 -9.73 -15.82 12.39
N ILE A 472 -8.85 -16.13 13.35
CA ILE A 472 -7.74 -17.07 13.14
C ILE A 472 -8.29 -18.51 13.06
N GLY A 473 -9.27 -18.86 13.92
CA GLY A 473 -10.01 -20.11 13.82
C GLY A 473 -10.73 -20.26 12.48
N SER A 474 -11.48 -19.23 12.07
CA SER A 474 -12.19 -19.20 10.78
C SER A 474 -11.23 -19.38 9.60
N LEU A 475 -10.05 -18.74 9.64
CA LEU A 475 -9.03 -18.86 8.59
C LEU A 475 -8.49 -20.30 8.48
N ALA A 476 -8.26 -20.96 9.62
CA ALA A 476 -7.83 -22.35 9.66
C ALA A 476 -8.90 -23.33 9.12
N VAL A 477 -10.20 -23.07 9.36
CA VAL A 477 -11.28 -23.87 8.76
C VAL A 477 -11.32 -23.68 7.24
N VAL A 478 -11.20 -22.44 6.74
CA VAL A 478 -11.15 -22.16 5.30
C VAL A 478 -9.94 -22.84 4.64
N HIS A 479 -8.78 -22.90 5.31
CA HIS A 479 -7.62 -23.66 4.84
C HIS A 479 -7.92 -25.17 4.73
N GLN A 480 -8.55 -25.78 5.75
CA GLN A 480 -8.97 -27.20 5.69
C GLN A 480 -9.96 -27.47 4.55
N MET A 481 -10.84 -26.53 4.25
CA MET A 481 -11.79 -26.67 3.14
C MET A 481 -11.10 -26.54 1.77
N LEU A 482 -10.04 -25.72 1.67
CA LEU A 482 -9.19 -25.61 0.47
C LEU A 482 -8.22 -26.80 0.32
N GLU A 483 -7.87 -27.51 1.40
CA GLU A 483 -7.18 -28.82 1.32
C GLU A 483 -8.05 -29.86 0.60
N ALA A 484 -9.39 -29.76 0.72
CA ALA A 484 -10.36 -30.69 0.12
C ALA A 484 -10.89 -30.27 -1.27
N ASP A 485 -11.10 -28.96 -1.51
CA ASP A 485 -11.42 -28.39 -2.83
C ASP A 485 -10.48 -27.19 -3.13
N PRO A 486 -9.27 -27.45 -3.66
CA PRO A 486 -8.31 -26.39 -3.99
C PRO A 486 -8.77 -25.41 -5.08
N SER A 487 -9.84 -25.77 -5.81
CA SER A 487 -10.37 -24.97 -6.92
C SER A 487 -11.48 -24.00 -6.49
N LYS A 488 -11.82 -23.94 -5.20
CA LYS A 488 -13.01 -23.22 -4.76
C LYS A 488 -12.80 -21.72 -4.61
N ALA A 489 -13.04 -20.97 -5.69
CA ALA A 489 -13.02 -19.51 -5.72
C ALA A 489 -13.71 -18.83 -4.51
N LEU A 490 -14.92 -19.29 -4.15
CA LEU A 490 -15.67 -18.77 -3.00
C LEU A 490 -14.94 -18.92 -1.65
N LEU A 491 -14.09 -19.93 -1.47
CA LEU A 491 -13.29 -20.10 -0.25
C LEU A 491 -12.10 -19.13 -0.23
N PHE A 492 -11.42 -18.93 -1.37
CA PHE A 492 -10.41 -17.88 -1.49
C PHE A 492 -10.99 -16.47 -1.26
N PHE A 493 -12.22 -16.20 -1.70
CA PHE A 493 -12.92 -14.96 -1.38
C PHE A 493 -13.25 -14.83 0.12
N ARG A 494 -13.69 -15.89 0.80
CA ARG A 494 -13.85 -15.86 2.27
C ARG A 494 -12.53 -15.68 3.01
N GLN A 495 -11.45 -16.25 2.47
CA GLN A 495 -10.09 -16.10 2.98
C GLN A 495 -9.62 -14.64 2.90
N SER A 496 -9.87 -13.93 1.79
CA SER A 496 -9.51 -12.51 1.67
C SER A 496 -10.26 -11.65 2.70
N LEU A 497 -11.57 -11.85 2.87
CA LEU A 497 -12.38 -11.12 3.86
C LEU A 497 -11.91 -11.34 5.31
N LEU A 498 -11.41 -12.54 5.64
CA LEU A 498 -10.80 -12.83 6.95
C LEU A 498 -9.42 -12.16 7.09
N LEU A 499 -8.60 -12.21 6.05
CA LEU A 499 -7.27 -11.58 6.04
C LEU A 499 -7.34 -10.05 6.12
N LEU A 500 -8.36 -9.41 5.53
CA LEU A 500 -8.64 -7.99 5.74
C LEU A 500 -8.98 -7.69 7.21
N ARG A 501 -9.81 -8.52 7.86
CA ARG A 501 -10.14 -8.38 9.31
C ARG A 501 -8.93 -8.56 10.22
N LEU A 502 -8.00 -9.44 9.85
CA LEU A 502 -6.73 -9.67 10.55
C LEU A 502 -5.65 -8.64 10.21
N ASN A 503 -5.97 -7.59 9.45
CA ASN A 503 -5.03 -6.55 9.00
C ASN A 503 -3.84 -7.10 8.17
N CYS A 504 -4.12 -8.10 7.32
CA CYS A 504 -3.17 -8.72 6.38
C CYS A 504 -3.55 -8.42 4.90
N PRO A 505 -3.61 -7.15 4.47
CA PRO A 505 -4.18 -6.77 3.17
C PRO A 505 -3.42 -7.32 1.95
N LYS A 506 -2.10 -7.54 2.06
CA LYS A 506 -1.30 -8.21 1.03
C LYS A 506 -1.84 -9.61 0.75
N SER A 507 -1.86 -10.47 1.77
CA SER A 507 -2.35 -11.85 1.64
C SER A 507 -3.83 -11.89 1.27
N ALA A 508 -4.63 -10.92 1.71
CA ALA A 508 -6.02 -10.79 1.27
C ALA A 508 -6.14 -10.57 -0.24
N MET A 509 -5.32 -9.68 -0.81
CA MET A 509 -5.28 -9.43 -2.26
C MET A 509 -4.77 -10.66 -3.03
N GLU A 510 -3.77 -11.38 -2.51
CA GLU A 510 -3.33 -12.67 -3.09
C GLU A 510 -4.47 -13.72 -3.11
N SER A 511 -5.23 -13.85 -2.02
CA SER A 511 -6.41 -14.73 -1.99
C SER A 511 -7.50 -14.25 -2.96
N LEU A 512 -7.75 -12.95 -3.08
CA LEU A 512 -8.76 -12.40 -3.98
C LEU A 512 -8.39 -12.60 -5.47
N GLN A 513 -7.09 -12.51 -5.81
CA GLN A 513 -6.58 -12.87 -7.13
C GLN A 513 -6.78 -14.36 -7.44
N ARG A 514 -6.49 -15.26 -6.48
CA ARG A 514 -6.77 -16.70 -6.61
C ARG A 514 -8.27 -17.00 -6.75
N ALA A 515 -9.14 -16.22 -6.11
CA ALA A 515 -10.60 -16.35 -6.28
C ALA A 515 -11.01 -16.04 -7.72
N ARG A 516 -10.49 -14.95 -8.31
CA ARG A 516 -10.67 -14.60 -9.73
C ARG A 516 -10.12 -15.68 -10.67
N GLU A 517 -8.94 -16.21 -10.40
CA GLU A 517 -8.26 -17.19 -11.26
C GLU A 517 -8.91 -18.58 -11.24
N ASN A 518 -9.50 -18.97 -10.11
CA ASN A 518 -10.24 -20.24 -9.97
C ASN A 518 -11.76 -20.07 -10.19
N ALA A 519 -12.22 -18.92 -10.71
CA ALA A 519 -13.63 -18.65 -10.93
C ALA A 519 -14.19 -19.61 -12.01
N PRO A 520 -15.20 -20.45 -11.69
CA PRO A 520 -15.70 -21.47 -12.63
C PRO A 520 -16.60 -20.89 -13.73
N THR A 521 -16.99 -19.61 -13.60
CA THR A 521 -17.88 -18.91 -14.55
C THR A 521 -17.53 -17.43 -14.63
N GLU A 522 -17.83 -16.81 -15.77
CA GLU A 522 -17.54 -15.38 -16.01
C GLU A 522 -18.29 -14.46 -15.03
N HIS A 523 -19.51 -14.80 -14.61
CA HIS A 523 -20.26 -13.97 -13.66
C HIS A 523 -19.61 -13.94 -12.27
N GLU A 524 -19.05 -15.05 -11.79
CA GLU A 524 -18.23 -15.08 -10.56
C GLU A 524 -16.92 -14.31 -10.74
N ARG A 525 -16.24 -14.50 -11.88
CA ARG A 525 -15.01 -13.78 -12.20
C ARG A 525 -15.20 -12.27 -12.15
N LEU A 526 -16.28 -11.75 -12.76
CA LEU A 526 -16.64 -10.34 -12.76
C LEU A 526 -16.91 -9.80 -11.34
N VAL A 527 -17.45 -10.62 -10.43
CA VAL A 527 -17.58 -10.27 -9.00
C VAL A 527 -16.22 -10.10 -8.35
N TYR A 528 -15.30 -11.08 -8.51
CA TYR A 528 -13.98 -10.99 -7.88
C TYR A 528 -13.13 -9.86 -8.48
N GLU A 529 -13.22 -9.63 -9.80
CA GLU A 529 -12.62 -8.44 -10.44
C GLU A 529 -13.22 -7.13 -9.89
N GLY A 530 -14.53 -7.07 -9.68
CA GLY A 530 -15.19 -5.91 -9.08
C GLY A 530 -14.79 -5.65 -7.63
N TRP A 531 -14.54 -6.70 -6.82
CA TRP A 531 -13.96 -6.53 -5.49
C TRP A 531 -12.51 -6.03 -5.53
N ILE A 532 -11.68 -6.49 -6.47
CA ILE A 532 -10.31 -5.96 -6.66
C ILE A 532 -10.35 -4.47 -7.04
N LEU A 533 -11.29 -4.08 -7.90
CA LEU A 533 -11.49 -2.69 -8.30
C LEU A 533 -11.98 -1.83 -7.12
N TYR A 534 -12.93 -2.33 -6.32
CA TYR A 534 -13.38 -1.66 -5.10
C TYR A 534 -12.24 -1.46 -4.09
N ASP A 535 -11.51 -2.54 -3.73
CA ASP A 535 -10.40 -2.50 -2.77
C ASP A 535 -9.21 -1.63 -3.25
N THR A 536 -9.13 -1.33 -4.55
CA THR A 536 -8.14 -0.39 -5.13
C THR A 536 -8.68 1.03 -5.37
N GLY A 537 -9.94 1.30 -5.06
CA GLY A 537 -10.58 2.63 -5.15
C GLY A 537 -11.33 2.93 -6.45
N HIS A 538 -11.42 1.98 -7.39
CA HIS A 538 -12.10 2.11 -8.69
C HIS A 538 -13.59 1.75 -8.56
N CYS A 539 -14.31 2.43 -7.65
CA CYS A 539 -15.66 2.03 -7.24
C CYS A 539 -16.70 2.08 -8.37
N GLU A 540 -16.59 3.01 -9.33
CA GLU A 540 -17.47 3.05 -10.51
C GLU A 540 -17.28 1.82 -11.42
N GLU A 541 -16.03 1.39 -11.64
CA GLU A 541 -15.73 0.18 -12.40
C GLU A 541 -16.20 -1.07 -11.65
N ALA A 542 -16.09 -1.10 -10.33
CA ALA A 542 -16.65 -2.17 -9.49
C ALA A 542 -18.18 -2.28 -9.65
N ILE A 543 -18.89 -1.15 -9.66
CA ILE A 543 -20.35 -1.09 -9.92
C ILE A 543 -20.67 -1.59 -11.34
N MET A 544 -19.88 -1.21 -12.35
CA MET A 544 -20.06 -1.69 -13.73
C MET A 544 -19.81 -3.21 -13.87
N LYS A 545 -18.77 -3.75 -13.21
CA LYS A 545 -18.47 -5.19 -13.18
C LYS A 545 -19.57 -5.97 -12.46
N ALA A 546 -20.05 -5.46 -11.33
CA ALA A 546 -21.15 -6.06 -10.58
C ALA A 546 -22.46 -6.07 -11.41
N GLN A 547 -22.77 -4.99 -12.13
CA GLN A 547 -23.92 -4.94 -13.03
C GLN A 547 -23.80 -5.99 -14.15
N LYS A 548 -22.66 -6.05 -14.84
CA LYS A 548 -22.41 -7.06 -15.89
C LYS A 548 -22.53 -8.50 -15.36
N SER A 549 -22.14 -8.75 -14.11
CA SER A 549 -22.36 -10.04 -13.45
C SER A 549 -23.85 -10.32 -13.21
N ILE A 550 -24.62 -9.36 -12.67
CA ILE A 550 -26.08 -9.45 -12.46
C ILE A 550 -26.81 -9.77 -13.78
N ASP A 551 -26.41 -9.12 -14.88
CA ASP A 551 -27.02 -9.28 -16.21
C ASP A 551 -26.75 -10.66 -16.84
N LEU A 552 -25.60 -11.28 -16.53
CA LEU A 552 -25.29 -12.66 -16.93
C LEU A 552 -25.98 -13.69 -16.02
N GLN A 553 -25.85 -13.54 -14.70
CA GLN A 553 -26.47 -14.40 -13.70
C GLN A 553 -26.64 -13.68 -12.35
N ARG A 554 -27.88 -13.57 -11.91
CA ARG A 554 -28.28 -12.99 -10.62
C ARG A 554 -27.78 -13.79 -9.41
N SER A 555 -26.63 -13.43 -8.86
CA SER A 555 -26.04 -14.01 -7.63
C SER A 555 -26.20 -13.09 -6.40
N PHE A 556 -26.09 -13.64 -5.20
CA PHE A 556 -26.06 -12.84 -3.96
C PHE A 556 -24.89 -11.86 -4.00
N GLU A 557 -23.72 -12.36 -4.40
CA GLU A 557 -22.44 -11.65 -4.35
C GLU A 557 -22.41 -10.44 -5.28
N ALA A 558 -23.02 -10.53 -6.48
CA ALA A 558 -23.05 -9.42 -7.43
C ALA A 558 -23.99 -8.29 -6.96
N PHE A 559 -25.17 -8.62 -6.42
CA PHE A 559 -26.04 -7.63 -5.79
C PHE A 559 -25.41 -7.00 -4.55
N PHE A 560 -24.76 -7.81 -3.70
CA PHE A 560 -24.11 -7.33 -2.49
C PHE A 560 -22.89 -6.44 -2.78
N LEU A 561 -22.04 -6.80 -3.75
CA LEU A 561 -20.95 -5.94 -4.24
C LEU A 561 -21.49 -4.62 -4.78
N LYS A 562 -22.50 -4.65 -5.66
CA LYS A 562 -23.09 -3.43 -6.22
C LYS A 562 -23.66 -2.53 -5.12
N ALA A 563 -24.37 -3.10 -4.16
CA ALA A 563 -24.91 -2.37 -3.01
C ALA A 563 -23.80 -1.73 -2.16
N TYR A 564 -22.70 -2.45 -1.92
CA TYR A 564 -21.59 -2.01 -1.08
C TYR A 564 -20.81 -0.85 -1.73
N ALA A 565 -20.40 -1.01 -3.00
CA ALA A 565 -19.69 0.02 -3.75
C ALA A 565 -20.54 1.28 -4.00
N LEU A 566 -21.86 1.12 -4.17
CA LEU A 566 -22.80 2.24 -4.33
C LEU A 566 -23.02 3.02 -3.02
N ALA A 567 -23.05 2.34 -1.87
CA ALA A 567 -23.21 2.98 -0.55
C ALA A 567 -21.97 3.79 -0.10
N ASP A 568 -20.78 3.42 -0.58
CA ASP A 568 -19.53 4.10 -0.26
C ASP A 568 -19.30 5.34 -1.15
N THR A 569 -19.77 5.29 -2.41
CA THR A 569 -19.60 6.37 -3.40
C THR A 569 -20.57 7.55 -3.20
N ASN A 570 -21.82 7.31 -2.78
CA ASN A 570 -22.75 8.40 -2.49
C ASN A 570 -23.72 8.06 -1.34
N ARG A 571 -24.00 9.04 -0.48
CA ARG A 571 -24.88 8.96 0.70
C ARG A 571 -26.20 9.70 0.54
N ASP A 572 -26.52 10.20 -0.67
CA ASP A 572 -27.82 10.76 -0.99
C ASP A 572 -28.96 9.76 -0.71
N THR A 573 -30.07 10.23 -0.14
CA THR A 573 -31.19 9.39 0.30
C THR A 573 -31.80 8.55 -0.83
N GLU A 574 -31.73 9.00 -2.08
CA GLU A 574 -32.20 8.24 -3.24
C GLU A 574 -31.26 7.06 -3.58
N VAL A 575 -29.96 7.24 -3.38
CA VAL A 575 -28.96 6.17 -3.51
C VAL A 575 -29.14 5.17 -2.37
N SER A 576 -29.41 5.63 -1.15
CA SER A 576 -29.72 4.76 0.00
C SER A 576 -30.93 3.84 -0.27
N LYS A 577 -31.99 4.32 -0.94
CA LYS A 577 -33.12 3.47 -1.38
C LYS A 577 -32.69 2.41 -2.39
N GLN A 578 -31.87 2.78 -3.38
CA GLN A 578 -31.36 1.82 -4.38
C GLN A 578 -30.48 0.75 -3.71
N VAL A 579 -29.65 1.12 -2.74
CA VAL A 579 -28.85 0.17 -1.93
C VAL A 579 -29.76 -0.76 -1.11
N VAL A 580 -30.80 -0.22 -0.46
CA VAL A 580 -31.83 -1.00 0.26
C VAL A 580 -32.47 -2.05 -0.65
N ASP A 581 -32.86 -1.67 -1.87
CA ASP A 581 -33.49 -2.61 -2.81
C ASP A 581 -32.50 -3.61 -3.42
N LEU A 582 -31.25 -3.22 -3.72
CA LEU A 582 -30.19 -4.16 -4.11
C LEU A 582 -29.92 -5.21 -3.00
N LEU A 583 -29.95 -4.81 -1.72
CA LEU A 583 -29.80 -5.74 -0.59
C LEU A 583 -31.03 -6.66 -0.42
N LYS A 584 -32.25 -6.18 -0.69
CA LYS A 584 -33.45 -7.05 -0.76
C LYS A 584 -33.35 -8.05 -1.91
N GLU A 585 -32.85 -7.65 -3.07
CA GLU A 585 -32.62 -8.55 -4.21
C GLU A 585 -31.51 -9.58 -3.90
N ALA A 586 -30.43 -9.19 -3.21
CA ALA A 586 -29.41 -10.12 -2.72
C ALA A 586 -30.02 -11.17 -1.77
N LEU A 587 -30.87 -10.75 -0.82
CA LEU A 587 -31.52 -11.66 0.14
C LEU A 587 -32.50 -12.65 -0.50
N LYS A 588 -33.00 -12.37 -1.71
CA LYS A 588 -33.79 -13.32 -2.52
C LYS A 588 -32.92 -14.37 -3.21
N CYS A 589 -31.62 -14.12 -3.41
CA CYS A 589 -30.70 -15.07 -4.04
C CYS A 589 -30.24 -16.19 -3.07
N PRO A 590 -29.96 -17.41 -3.55
CA PRO A 590 -29.46 -18.51 -2.73
C PRO A 590 -28.17 -18.15 -1.97
N SER A 591 -28.25 -18.16 -0.65
CA SER A 591 -27.21 -17.68 0.27
C SER A 591 -27.28 -18.37 1.63
N ASP A 592 -26.14 -18.46 2.32
CA ASP A 592 -26.02 -19.07 3.66
C ASP A 592 -26.34 -18.04 4.76
N GLY A 593 -26.52 -18.52 6.00
CA GLY A 593 -26.81 -17.66 7.15
C GLY A 593 -25.78 -16.57 7.37
N LEU A 594 -24.50 -16.83 7.05
CA LEU A 594 -23.43 -15.85 7.14
C LEU A 594 -23.64 -14.66 6.18
N ARG A 595 -23.78 -14.93 4.87
CA ARG A 595 -24.02 -13.88 3.85
C ARG A 595 -25.32 -13.13 4.13
N LYS A 596 -26.39 -13.84 4.50
CA LYS A 596 -27.66 -13.22 4.88
C LYS A 596 -27.52 -12.30 6.11
N GLY A 597 -26.73 -12.70 7.09
CA GLY A 597 -26.43 -11.88 8.28
C GLY A 597 -25.72 -10.59 7.94
N GLN A 598 -24.74 -10.65 7.02
CA GLN A 598 -24.04 -9.46 6.50
C GLN A 598 -24.98 -8.54 5.71
N ALA A 599 -25.82 -9.09 4.83
CA ALA A 599 -26.80 -8.30 4.06
C ALA A 599 -27.85 -7.64 4.97
N LEU A 600 -28.42 -8.36 5.95
CA LEU A 600 -29.38 -7.81 6.91
C LEU A 600 -28.75 -6.75 7.83
N ASN A 601 -27.51 -6.95 8.28
CA ASN A 601 -26.76 -5.95 9.05
C ASN A 601 -26.52 -4.66 8.25
N ASN A 602 -26.16 -4.79 6.97
CA ASN A 602 -25.92 -3.64 6.10
C ASN A 602 -27.25 -2.94 5.74
N LEU A 603 -28.31 -3.71 5.48
CA LEU A 603 -29.67 -3.21 5.25
C LEU A 603 -30.16 -2.41 6.46
N GLY A 604 -29.94 -2.92 7.68
CA GLY A 604 -30.21 -2.20 8.92
C GLY A 604 -29.45 -0.88 9.02
N SER A 605 -28.17 -0.84 8.61
CA SER A 605 -27.40 0.42 8.64
C SER A 605 -27.99 1.44 7.68
N VAL A 606 -28.29 1.05 6.44
CA VAL A 606 -28.84 1.97 5.44
C VAL A 606 -30.25 2.43 5.82
N TYR A 607 -31.06 1.60 6.49
CA TYR A 607 -32.31 2.07 7.10
C TYR A 607 -32.08 3.11 8.21
N VAL A 608 -31.06 2.94 9.07
CA VAL A 608 -30.70 4.00 10.04
C VAL A 608 -30.27 5.29 9.34
N ASP A 609 -29.50 5.18 8.25
CA ASP A 609 -29.02 6.34 7.49
C ASP A 609 -30.15 7.04 6.70
N CYS A 610 -31.22 6.31 6.36
CA CYS A 610 -32.51 6.86 5.89
C CYS A 610 -33.42 7.42 7.01
N GLY A 611 -33.11 7.18 8.29
CA GLY A 611 -33.96 7.54 9.43
C GLY A 611 -35.08 6.53 9.76
N GLU A 612 -35.16 5.41 9.05
CA GLU A 612 -36.17 4.34 9.20
C GLU A 612 -35.84 3.40 10.38
N LEU A 613 -35.82 3.95 11.59
CA LEU A 613 -35.27 3.29 12.79
C LEU A 613 -35.99 2.01 13.22
N ASP A 614 -37.27 1.82 12.85
CA ASP A 614 -38.00 0.58 13.14
C ASP A 614 -37.63 -0.54 12.15
N LEU A 615 -37.60 -0.24 10.84
CA LEU A 615 -37.12 -1.19 9.82
C LEU A 615 -35.65 -1.57 10.03
N ALA A 616 -34.84 -0.64 10.55
CA ALA A 616 -33.48 -0.93 11.00
C ALA A 616 -33.44 -1.94 12.15
N ALA A 617 -34.28 -1.76 13.17
CA ALA A 617 -34.37 -2.70 14.30
C ALA A 617 -34.76 -4.10 13.83
N ASP A 618 -35.80 -4.21 13.00
CA ASP A 618 -36.28 -5.49 12.44
C ASP A 618 -35.19 -6.21 11.62
N ALA A 619 -34.43 -5.47 10.81
CA ALA A 619 -33.30 -6.01 10.06
C ALA A 619 -32.17 -6.51 10.98
N TYR A 620 -31.86 -5.79 12.06
CA TYR A 620 -30.86 -6.23 13.05
C TYR A 620 -31.34 -7.42 13.90
N PHE A 621 -32.62 -7.47 14.30
CA PHE A 621 -33.19 -8.65 14.96
C PHE A 621 -33.14 -9.88 14.04
N SER A 622 -33.56 -9.74 12.79
CA SER A 622 -33.47 -10.80 11.77
C SER A 622 -32.03 -11.31 11.57
N ALA A 623 -31.03 -10.41 11.64
CA ALA A 623 -29.62 -10.79 11.60
C ALA A 623 -29.15 -11.53 12.86
N LEU A 624 -29.65 -11.15 14.05
CA LEU A 624 -29.34 -11.81 15.32
C LEU A 624 -29.98 -13.19 15.46
N GLU A 625 -31.17 -13.43 14.89
CA GLU A 625 -31.79 -14.76 14.81
C GLU A 625 -30.89 -15.74 14.04
N ILE A 626 -30.30 -15.31 12.92
CA ILE A 626 -29.29 -16.08 12.17
C ILE A 626 -27.85 -15.88 12.72
N ARG A 627 -27.74 -15.61 14.04
CA ARG A 627 -26.51 -15.54 14.85
C ARG A 627 -25.45 -14.53 14.38
N HIS A 628 -25.78 -13.54 13.55
CA HIS A 628 -24.81 -12.53 13.11
C HIS A 628 -24.51 -11.51 14.21
N THR A 629 -23.66 -11.92 15.16
CA THR A 629 -23.32 -11.22 16.41
C THR A 629 -23.00 -9.72 16.26
N ARG A 630 -22.44 -9.27 15.13
CA ARG A 630 -22.17 -7.84 14.87
C ARG A 630 -23.42 -6.96 14.85
N ALA A 631 -24.60 -7.53 14.57
CA ALA A 631 -25.87 -6.78 14.54
C ALA A 631 -26.26 -6.15 15.89
N HIS A 632 -25.73 -6.65 17.02
CA HIS A 632 -25.87 -5.99 18.33
C HIS A 632 -25.37 -4.53 18.30
N GLN A 633 -24.28 -4.24 17.57
CA GLN A 633 -23.74 -2.89 17.42
C GLN A 633 -24.69 -1.96 16.64
N GLY A 634 -25.37 -2.52 15.64
CA GLY A 634 -26.38 -1.81 14.85
C GLY A 634 -27.65 -1.51 15.65
N LEU A 635 -28.15 -2.51 16.38
CA LEU A 635 -29.31 -2.35 17.26
C LEU A 635 -29.04 -1.35 18.40
N ALA A 636 -27.81 -1.33 18.95
CA ALA A 636 -27.39 -0.31 19.90
C ALA A 636 -27.38 1.11 19.29
N ARG A 637 -26.94 1.27 18.03
CA ARG A 637 -27.05 2.55 17.29
C ARG A 637 -28.52 2.98 17.15
N VAL A 638 -29.45 2.06 16.89
CA VAL A 638 -30.89 2.34 16.83
C VAL A 638 -31.43 2.82 18.17
N TYR A 639 -31.13 2.13 19.28
CA TYR A 639 -31.55 2.57 20.62
C TYR A 639 -30.99 3.95 20.98
N TYR A 640 -29.71 4.20 20.69
CA TYR A 640 -29.09 5.51 20.91
C TYR A 640 -29.78 6.64 20.12
N LEU A 641 -30.17 6.40 18.87
CA LEU A 641 -30.89 7.38 18.03
C LEU A 641 -32.36 7.56 18.46
N LYS A 642 -32.97 6.55 19.09
CA LYS A 642 -34.22 6.67 19.85
C LYS A 642 -34.03 7.31 21.24
N ASN A 643 -32.84 7.84 21.54
CA ASN A 643 -32.43 8.46 22.80
C ASN A 643 -32.41 7.52 24.03
N ASP A 644 -32.47 6.19 23.82
CA ASP A 644 -32.31 5.19 24.88
C ASP A 644 -30.84 4.73 24.98
N ARG A 645 -30.07 5.49 25.76
CA ARG A 645 -28.65 5.18 26.06
C ARG A 645 -28.49 3.94 26.94
N SER A 646 -29.48 3.64 27.79
CA SER A 646 -29.53 2.46 28.65
C SER A 646 -29.55 1.18 27.80
N SER A 647 -30.56 1.03 26.94
CA SER A 647 -30.69 -0.14 26.05
C SER A 647 -29.54 -0.23 25.05
N ALA A 648 -29.00 0.91 24.59
CA ALA A 648 -27.79 0.92 23.76
C ALA A 648 -26.55 0.34 24.48
N TYR A 649 -26.34 0.70 25.75
CA TYR A 649 -25.23 0.19 26.58
C TYR A 649 -25.41 -1.31 26.92
N GLU A 650 -26.63 -1.73 27.22
CA GLU A 650 -26.96 -3.15 27.48
C GLU A 650 -26.78 -4.02 26.24
N GLU A 651 -27.24 -3.56 25.07
CA GLU A 651 -27.09 -4.30 23.81
C GLU A 651 -25.62 -4.47 23.40
N MET A 652 -24.80 -3.43 23.61
CA MET A 652 -23.34 -3.53 23.46
C MET A 652 -22.69 -4.44 24.51
N THR A 653 -23.29 -4.60 25.68
CA THR A 653 -22.78 -5.52 26.71
C THR A 653 -23.02 -6.99 26.31
N LYS A 654 -24.18 -7.31 25.71
CA LYS A 654 -24.45 -8.63 25.10
C LYS A 654 -23.44 -9.00 24.00
N LEU A 655 -22.96 -8.00 23.24
CA LEU A 655 -21.89 -8.18 22.25
C LEU A 655 -20.53 -8.49 22.92
N ILE A 656 -20.18 -7.76 23.98
CA ILE A 656 -18.93 -7.96 24.73
C ILE A 656 -18.91 -9.31 25.46
N GLU A 657 -20.04 -9.78 25.99
CA GLU A 657 -20.16 -11.11 26.61
C GLU A 657 -19.83 -12.24 25.64
N LYS A 658 -20.25 -12.12 24.37
CA LYS A 658 -19.94 -13.06 23.27
C LYS A 658 -18.51 -12.91 22.74
N ALA A 659 -17.99 -11.68 22.67
CA ALA A 659 -16.72 -11.35 22.04
C ALA A 659 -15.81 -10.53 22.98
N LYS A 660 -15.41 -11.12 24.11
CA LYS A 660 -14.73 -10.45 25.23
C LYS A 660 -13.40 -9.76 24.88
N SER A 661 -12.73 -10.20 23.82
CA SER A 661 -11.48 -9.64 23.27
C SER A 661 -11.70 -8.61 22.16
N ASN A 662 -12.94 -8.36 21.72
CA ASN A 662 -13.23 -7.42 20.64
C ASN A 662 -13.17 -5.96 21.14
N ALA A 663 -11.99 -5.35 21.02
CA ALA A 663 -11.74 -3.95 21.32
C ALA A 663 -12.75 -2.98 20.65
N SER A 664 -13.26 -3.31 19.46
CA SER A 664 -14.26 -2.47 18.77
C SER A 664 -15.60 -2.39 19.51
N ALA A 665 -15.93 -3.41 20.32
CA ALA A 665 -17.17 -3.44 21.08
C ALA A 665 -17.08 -2.56 22.35
N TYR A 666 -15.95 -2.55 23.04
CA TYR A 666 -15.71 -1.60 24.15
C TYR A 666 -15.68 -0.16 23.63
N GLU A 667 -15.04 0.09 22.48
CA GLU A 667 -15.03 1.42 21.84
C GLU A 667 -16.46 1.91 21.58
N LYS A 668 -17.28 1.09 20.92
CA LYS A 668 -18.67 1.45 20.63
C LYS A 668 -19.57 1.54 21.87
N ARG A 669 -19.28 0.79 22.94
CA ARG A 669 -19.99 0.94 24.22
C ARG A 669 -19.63 2.23 24.96
N SER A 670 -18.40 2.72 24.81
CA SER A 670 -17.93 3.97 25.41
C SER A 670 -18.71 5.21 24.94
N GLU A 671 -19.31 5.15 23.74
CA GLU A 671 -20.16 6.20 23.15
C GLU A 671 -21.54 6.29 23.83
N TYR A 672 -21.97 5.23 24.53
CA TYR A 672 -23.33 5.11 25.09
C TYR A 672 -23.39 5.26 26.62
N CYS A 673 -22.28 5.59 27.29
CA CYS A 673 -22.22 5.66 28.75
C CYS A 673 -21.61 6.96 29.30
N GLU A 674 -21.68 7.12 30.62
CA GLU A 674 -21.13 8.25 31.37
C GLU A 674 -19.60 8.32 31.26
N ARG A 675 -19.03 9.53 31.35
CA ARG A 675 -17.59 9.84 31.18
C ARG A 675 -16.65 8.91 31.97
N SER A 676 -17.04 8.47 33.16
CA SER A 676 -16.29 7.51 34.00
C SER A 676 -16.26 6.09 33.43
N LYS A 677 -17.42 5.56 33.03
CA LYS A 677 -17.55 4.24 32.37
C LYS A 677 -16.90 4.24 30.99
N SER A 678 -17.04 5.36 30.26
CA SER A 678 -16.42 5.57 28.94
C SER A 678 -14.88 5.46 29.02
N VAL A 679 -14.24 6.14 29.98
CA VAL A 679 -12.78 6.03 30.20
C VAL A 679 -12.37 4.60 30.58
N ALA A 680 -13.16 3.87 31.36
CA ALA A 680 -12.87 2.47 31.69
C ALA A 680 -12.93 1.55 30.46
N ASP A 681 -13.98 1.66 29.63
CA ASP A 681 -14.10 0.91 28.38
C ASP A 681 -12.96 1.28 27.41
N LEU A 682 -12.63 2.57 27.25
CA LEU A 682 -11.55 3.04 26.36
C LEU A 682 -10.15 2.62 26.83
N ASN A 683 -9.93 2.46 28.14
CA ASN A 683 -8.71 1.85 28.65
C ASN A 683 -8.62 0.38 28.23
N MET A 684 -9.72 -0.38 28.28
CA MET A 684 -9.79 -1.76 27.77
C MET A 684 -9.57 -1.83 26.25
N VAL A 685 -10.09 -0.87 25.46
CA VAL A 685 -9.77 -0.74 24.03
C VAL A 685 -8.25 -0.71 23.84
N THR A 686 -7.54 0.18 24.54
CA THR A 686 -6.08 0.32 24.38
C THR A 686 -5.24 -0.85 24.93
N GLN A 687 -5.83 -1.72 25.76
CA GLN A 687 -5.19 -2.97 26.21
C GLN A 687 -5.38 -4.12 25.21
N LEU A 688 -6.50 -4.14 24.49
CA LEU A 688 -6.85 -5.18 23.51
C LEU A 688 -6.38 -4.84 22.08
N ASP A 689 -6.42 -3.56 21.70
CA ASP A 689 -5.97 -3.03 20.41
C ASP A 689 -5.49 -1.57 20.58
N PRO A 690 -4.18 -1.37 20.82
CA PRO A 690 -3.61 -0.02 20.94
C PRO A 690 -3.59 0.75 19.61
N LEU A 691 -3.90 0.12 18.47
CA LEU A 691 -3.95 0.79 17.16
C LEU A 691 -5.26 1.56 16.94
N ARG A 692 -6.27 1.46 17.80
CA ARG A 692 -7.46 2.33 17.73
C ARG A 692 -7.13 3.74 18.23
N THR A 693 -7.41 4.76 17.42
CA THR A 693 -7.01 6.15 17.68
C THR A 693 -8.06 6.97 18.43
N TYR A 694 -9.32 6.52 18.49
CA TYR A 694 -10.39 7.19 19.22
C TYR A 694 -10.17 7.24 20.75
N PRO A 695 -9.71 6.18 21.45
CA PRO A 695 -9.39 6.24 22.89
C PRO A 695 -8.45 7.38 23.26
N TYR A 696 -7.33 7.53 22.53
CA TYR A 696 -6.35 8.59 22.80
C TYR A 696 -6.93 9.98 22.54
N ARG A 697 -7.71 10.16 21.45
CA ARG A 697 -8.41 11.43 21.18
C ARG A 697 -9.42 11.79 22.28
N TYR A 698 -10.23 10.83 22.71
CA TYR A 698 -11.23 11.05 23.76
C TYR A 698 -10.58 11.32 25.12
N ARG A 699 -9.57 10.52 25.54
CA ARG A 699 -8.85 10.75 26.80
C ARG A 699 -8.12 12.09 26.80
N ALA A 700 -7.49 12.47 25.69
CA ALA A 700 -6.82 13.76 25.56
C ALA A 700 -7.80 14.94 25.60
N ALA A 701 -8.96 14.86 24.94
CA ALA A 701 -10.02 15.87 25.06
C ALA A 701 -10.55 15.95 26.51
N VAL A 702 -10.77 14.82 27.17
CA VAL A 702 -11.16 14.74 28.59
C VAL A 702 -10.12 15.36 29.52
N LEU A 703 -8.82 15.31 29.17
CA LEU A 703 -7.75 15.98 29.91
C LEU A 703 -7.72 17.49 29.61
N MET A 704 -7.95 17.91 28.37
CA MET A 704 -8.03 19.32 27.96
C MET A 704 -9.18 20.05 28.66
N ASP A 705 -10.38 19.45 28.67
CA ASP A 705 -11.55 19.90 29.45
C ASP A 705 -11.24 20.10 30.94
N ASN A 706 -10.35 19.25 31.49
CA ASN A 706 -9.99 19.22 32.90
C ASN A 706 -8.79 20.16 33.23
N HIS A 707 -8.40 21.05 32.31
CA HIS A 707 -7.24 21.95 32.44
C HIS A 707 -5.92 21.21 32.73
N LYS A 708 -5.69 20.13 31.98
CA LYS A 708 -4.47 19.30 32.01
C LYS A 708 -3.85 19.25 30.62
N GLU A 709 -3.57 20.42 30.03
CA GLU A 709 -3.18 20.58 28.63
C GLU A 709 -1.89 19.82 28.29
N LYS A 710 -0.94 19.76 29.23
CA LYS A 710 0.29 18.97 29.08
C LYS A 710 0.00 17.48 28.99
N GLU A 711 -0.79 16.94 29.91
CA GLU A 711 -1.17 15.52 29.90
C GLU A 711 -1.98 15.16 28.64
N ALA A 712 -2.80 16.10 28.13
CA ALA A 712 -3.54 15.95 26.88
C ALA A 712 -2.60 15.89 25.64
N ILE A 713 -1.59 16.76 25.58
CA ILE A 713 -0.59 16.77 24.52
C ILE A 713 0.32 15.54 24.61
N ASP A 714 0.69 15.09 25.82
CA ASP A 714 1.49 13.88 26.05
C ASP A 714 0.72 12.61 25.66
N GLU A 715 -0.59 12.53 25.98
CA GLU A 715 -1.47 11.42 25.58
C GLU A 715 -1.52 11.24 24.05
N LEU A 716 -1.68 12.34 23.30
CA LEU A 716 -1.63 12.31 21.84
C LEU A 716 -0.21 12.04 21.33
N SER A 717 0.82 12.57 21.98
CA SER A 717 2.21 12.38 21.56
C SER A 717 2.68 10.94 21.68
N ARG A 718 2.28 10.22 22.75
CA ARG A 718 2.52 8.78 22.87
C ARG A 718 1.84 8.01 21.74
N ALA A 719 0.56 8.30 21.46
CA ALA A 719 -0.18 7.64 20.39
C ALA A 719 0.47 7.87 19.01
N ILE A 720 0.85 9.11 18.69
CA ILE A 720 1.49 9.49 17.43
C ILE A 720 2.85 8.80 17.25
N ALA A 721 3.61 8.60 18.33
CA ALA A 721 4.94 7.98 18.29
C ALA A 721 4.93 6.54 17.74
N PHE A 722 3.85 5.78 17.96
CA PHE A 722 3.72 4.41 17.41
C PHE A 722 2.68 4.27 16.31
N LYS A 723 1.67 5.13 16.25
CA LYS A 723 0.69 5.22 15.17
C LYS A 723 0.40 6.68 14.81
N VAL A 724 1.07 7.15 13.78
CA VAL A 724 0.74 8.42 13.13
C VAL A 724 -0.65 8.31 12.48
N ASP A 725 -1.53 9.25 12.81
CA ASP A 725 -2.90 9.36 12.28
C ASP A 725 -3.23 10.83 12.07
N LEU A 726 -3.95 11.15 11.00
CA LEU A 726 -4.33 12.51 10.64
C LEU A 726 -5.13 13.20 11.76
N HIS A 727 -6.05 12.49 12.42
CA HIS A 727 -6.90 13.07 13.47
C HIS A 727 -6.14 13.28 14.78
N LEU A 728 -5.12 12.45 15.06
CA LEU A 728 -4.23 12.65 16.21
C LEU A 728 -3.36 13.90 15.99
N LEU A 729 -2.77 14.04 14.80
CA LEU A 729 -1.97 15.21 14.43
C LEU A 729 -2.82 16.50 14.40
N HIS A 730 -4.01 16.46 13.80
CA HIS A 730 -4.93 17.60 13.79
C HIS A 730 -5.31 18.03 15.23
N LEU A 731 -5.73 17.07 16.08
CA LEU A 731 -6.14 17.39 17.44
C LEU A 731 -4.97 17.93 18.29
N ARG A 732 -3.76 17.38 18.13
CA ARG A 732 -2.58 17.89 18.84
C ARG A 732 -2.17 19.27 18.31
N ALA A 733 -2.29 19.53 17.01
CA ALA A 733 -2.10 20.87 16.45
C ALA A 733 -3.11 21.90 16.99
N ALA A 734 -4.37 21.51 17.16
CA ALA A 734 -5.39 22.36 17.77
C ALA A 734 -5.09 22.64 19.26
N PHE A 735 -4.61 21.65 20.01
CA PHE A 735 -4.17 21.87 21.40
C PHE A 735 -2.92 22.77 21.48
N TYR A 736 -1.98 22.64 20.54
CA TYR A 736 -0.86 23.58 20.40
C TYR A 736 -1.33 25.01 20.07
N GLU A 737 -2.34 25.21 19.21
CA GLU A 737 -2.97 26.54 19.02
C GLU A 737 -3.53 27.07 20.34
N CYS A 738 -4.28 26.25 21.09
CA CYS A 738 -4.92 26.65 22.35
C CYS A 738 -3.92 27.09 23.43
N ILE A 739 -2.71 26.52 23.48
CA ILE A 739 -1.65 26.95 24.40
C ILE A 739 -0.69 28.01 23.82
N GLY A 740 -0.90 28.43 22.57
CA GLY A 740 -0.10 29.47 21.91
C GLY A 740 1.20 29.00 21.23
N ASP A 741 1.47 27.68 21.14
CA ASP A 741 2.62 27.14 20.42
C ASP A 741 2.34 27.03 18.91
N ALA A 742 2.41 28.18 18.23
CA ALA A 742 2.21 28.27 16.77
C ALA A 742 3.19 27.37 15.98
N ALA A 743 4.43 27.24 16.44
CA ALA A 743 5.46 26.47 15.76
C ALA A 743 5.17 24.95 15.76
N SER A 744 4.81 24.38 16.92
CA SER A 744 4.38 22.98 16.99
C SER A 744 3.04 22.75 16.29
N ALA A 745 2.11 23.70 16.37
CA ALA A 745 0.83 23.62 15.66
C ALA A 745 1.02 23.57 14.14
N LEU A 746 1.87 24.43 13.56
CA LEU A 746 2.16 24.42 12.12
C LEU A 746 2.96 23.19 11.69
N ARG A 747 3.90 22.71 12.52
CA ARG A 747 4.63 21.44 12.26
C ARG A 747 3.63 20.28 12.12
N ASP A 748 2.72 20.14 13.07
CA ASP A 748 1.75 19.06 13.10
C ASP A 748 0.67 19.22 12.01
N CYS A 749 0.25 20.46 11.68
CA CYS A 749 -0.59 20.73 10.52
C CYS A 749 0.07 20.31 9.20
N ARG A 750 1.35 20.65 9.00
CA ARG A 750 2.12 20.24 7.81
C ARG A 750 2.27 18.71 7.73
N ALA A 751 2.45 18.05 8.87
CA ALA A 751 2.45 16.58 8.93
C ALA A 751 1.08 16.00 8.54
N ALA A 752 -0.02 16.50 9.09
CA ALA A 752 -1.37 16.05 8.73
C ALA A 752 -1.71 16.32 7.25
N LEU A 753 -1.34 17.49 6.70
CA LEU A 753 -1.51 17.80 5.27
C LEU A 753 -0.60 16.98 4.34
N SER A 754 0.48 16.39 4.85
CA SER A 754 1.26 15.40 4.08
C SER A 754 0.55 14.03 3.99
N ILE A 755 -0.35 13.73 4.95
CA ILE A 755 -1.21 12.54 4.95
C ILE A 755 -2.49 12.78 4.14
N ASP A 756 -3.05 13.99 4.17
CA ASP A 756 -4.12 14.39 3.27
C ASP A 756 -4.05 15.90 2.95
N PRO A 757 -3.57 16.28 1.75
CA PRO A 757 -3.54 17.67 1.30
C PRO A 757 -4.93 18.32 1.20
N THR A 758 -6.01 17.54 1.18
CA THR A 758 -7.39 18.02 1.01
C THR A 758 -8.15 18.19 2.34
N HIS A 759 -7.52 17.91 3.49
CA HIS A 759 -8.19 17.96 4.78
C HIS A 759 -8.54 19.40 5.22
N MET A 760 -9.77 19.83 4.91
CA MET A 760 -10.28 21.20 5.08
C MET A 760 -10.05 21.77 6.48
N GLU A 761 -10.32 21.02 7.54
CA GLU A 761 -10.16 21.50 8.93
C GLU A 761 -8.69 21.81 9.25
N THR A 762 -7.76 21.00 8.74
CA THR A 762 -6.32 21.24 8.93
C THR A 762 -5.82 22.39 8.07
N MET A 763 -6.35 22.59 6.87
CA MET A 763 -6.03 23.77 6.06
C MET A 763 -6.50 25.06 6.73
N GLN A 764 -7.71 25.07 7.30
CA GLN A 764 -8.24 26.20 8.07
C GLN A 764 -7.40 26.46 9.34
N LEU A 765 -7.03 25.41 10.08
CA LEU A 765 -6.16 25.51 11.25
C LEU A 765 -4.78 26.05 10.87
N HIS A 766 -4.14 25.52 9.83
CA HIS A 766 -2.83 26.00 9.34
C HIS A 766 -2.89 27.48 8.95
N GLY A 767 -3.90 27.90 8.16
CA GLY A 767 -4.05 29.31 7.77
C GLY A 767 -4.32 30.24 8.95
N ARG A 768 -5.11 29.80 9.93
CA ARG A 768 -5.40 30.54 11.16
C ARG A 768 -4.16 30.71 12.04
N VAL A 769 -3.35 29.66 12.21
CA VAL A 769 -2.12 29.74 13.01
C VAL A 769 -1.06 30.57 12.28
N TYR A 770 -0.90 30.36 10.97
CA TYR A 770 0.07 31.10 10.15
C TYR A 770 -0.22 32.61 10.10
N SER A 771 -1.50 33.01 10.07
CA SER A 771 -1.90 34.43 10.17
C SER A 771 -1.71 35.07 11.56
N ARG A 772 -1.17 34.32 12.53
CA ARG A 772 -0.78 34.81 13.86
C ARG A 772 0.73 34.73 14.13
N GLU A 773 1.54 34.20 13.20
CA GLU A 773 2.99 34.39 13.27
C GLU A 773 3.33 35.84 12.86
N PRO A 774 4.24 36.53 13.58
CA PRO A 774 4.55 37.96 13.38
C PRO A 774 5.58 38.22 12.27
#